data_AF-A0AAW0WR36-F1
#
_entry.id   AF-A0AAW0WR36-F1
#
_cell.length_a   1.000
_cell.length_b   1.000
_cell.length_c   1.000
_cell.angle_alpha   90.00
_cell.angle_beta   90.00
_cell.angle_gamma   90.00
#
_symmetry.space_group_name_H-M   'P 1'
#
loop_
_entity.id
_entity.type
_entity.pdbx_description
1 polymer ?
#
loop_
_entity_poly.entity_id
_entity_poly.type
_entity_poly.pdbx_seq_one_letter_code
_entity_poly.pdbx_strand_id
1 'polypeptide(L)'
;HFMVVLLVLWTGKCQAFLATRLNTSDPDIANILCPNEAAGVTRDHEWITREAIRQNIRAFFLAYPPGGRPDFFLPEDATLTQLFHAYYGDISSPTRFIKAVNSIVDANIQADSSSQYRYDPAIQGDGEQLAQVQARLTTRYPQIMTAILSEEAYPAARSLLGTTLHSIQKFYSHSTWIEQGHESILEELGIPGNTLDGLAGEEDVCTTCDDIKGCPGNVIEGAGLSSGYYTYPDDIASSYLISKPDTGGKCSHGGVLDTSRVLPAVGGINKDTAYPCFSPHYDLHLTAVNLALQATDYYLKQVLDVIGVDMYRRLFDLYQGSALSICIDTTGSMGDDIDAVQEQVAEIVANSNPELYILVPFNDPDVGPLLTTSNSSEFMDAVNALYASGGGDEPEMFWSGLQLALTGTPAYGDIFCFTDASAKDGQLMEGLISLAQQQNNKVTVILSDIFRKRSNGDEDTGVGGEGGRRGKVGDVNTGVAEYQRLADETGGLLISTDKFDVNDIVNIIGSGIETSTVTLLNVVEALGSLVKTVAVDDSVVDLEVRITGEIITAVITDASGTAYDLTDKEALDATDNVEVVSHTNTFKAVRFTAPVYGEWSISTSYPDVYAVTILATSPLDFLAGFSILDPSPPHPHYRQANGRPLIDTVYYLDLTLVGYLESYVTVFDTVYFIDKTGTEVRVIPYTGELEEHTYIRTEPLPEDSFFVAITGEVLSGRKYQRVQPVLITPVATSVEVRATSEDLSAQPGTTATAKFVVTNYGLDSYFTISGTDDLGFLMNVSPSRVHLPTNDSCEVTASFAVPVTAIPGVVSTVIITAQSETQTHSVNSAVVHFIVLAPETDSVPPSCQLLNLPDCVGYSDNGVCTLMNWTVEAQMQDHESGLYQVRATPEGSLFKIHDLTPGTTAKVLVEYQNSCCYTYVEFIGVDGQANTGKCVVDMGTLGGLIYNFEVVTVYDTSMVLHWNITPSHYPIHHYDLLINGKFIHQSTCKEESCYDAVGYLEPCTVQAFNLTPVFDYLGDELGGIAAYTQSSTVEDEPQTPQNGLEEDRTETSITITWEISNPSCSFLFKVCYYEVNADPESEVCATTTTTTYTLPDLEECRAYFIEVVSIASSGLVSDPLHFYSVTVCPE
;
A
#
# COMPACT_ATOMS: atom_id res chain seq x y z
N HIS A 1 -27.43 -43.44 -9.41
CA HIS A 1 -28.76 -42.98 -8.94
C HIS A 1 -28.56 -41.54 -8.49
N PHE A 2 -29.38 -40.67 -9.05
CA PHE A 2 -29.38 -39.22 -9.08
C PHE A 2 -29.26 -38.44 -7.75
N MET A 3 -28.84 -37.16 -7.92
CA MET A 3 -29.19 -35.90 -7.22
C MET A 3 -28.37 -35.46 -6.00
N VAL A 4 -27.56 -34.39 -6.11
CA VAL A 4 -27.83 -32.90 -6.04
C VAL A 4 -27.51 -32.40 -4.61
N VAL A 5 -26.40 -31.68 -4.33
CA VAL A 5 -25.94 -30.31 -4.70
C VAL A 5 -26.38 -29.22 -3.67
N LEU A 6 -25.41 -28.33 -3.35
CA LEU A 6 -25.47 -26.98 -2.77
C LEU A 6 -25.56 -26.80 -1.24
N LEU A 7 -24.44 -26.42 -0.60
CA LEU A 7 -24.22 -25.09 0.01
C LEU A 7 -22.79 -24.96 0.60
N VAL A 8 -21.99 -24.08 -0.02
CA VAL A 8 -20.88 -23.26 0.50
C VAL A 8 -19.90 -23.93 1.48
N LEU A 9 -18.76 -24.37 0.95
CA LEU A 9 -17.51 -24.55 1.69
C LEU A 9 -16.81 -23.19 1.75
N TRP A 10 -16.93 -22.49 2.87
CA TRP A 10 -15.94 -21.52 3.33
C TRP A 10 -15.36 -22.09 4.62
N THR A 11 -14.18 -22.69 4.54
CA THR A 11 -13.42 -23.13 5.71
C THR A 11 -12.09 -22.41 5.81
N GLY A 12 -12.12 -21.08 5.76
CA GLY A 12 -11.08 -20.25 6.36
C GLY A 12 -11.20 -20.31 7.88
N LYS A 13 -10.56 -21.28 8.53
CA LYS A 13 -10.41 -21.31 9.99
C LYS A 13 -9.25 -20.40 10.37
N CYS A 14 -9.48 -19.25 11.01
CA CYS A 14 -8.41 -18.45 11.61
C CYS A 14 -8.86 -17.49 12.71
N GLN A 15 -7.86 -17.03 13.47
CA GLN A 15 -7.79 -16.61 14.90
C GLN A 15 -7.82 -15.07 15.08
N ALA A 16 -7.64 -14.54 16.29
CA ALA A 16 -8.50 -13.45 16.77
C ALA A 16 -7.89 -12.45 17.76
N PHE A 17 -8.03 -11.13 17.56
CA PHE A 17 -7.34 -10.00 18.25
C PHE A 17 -5.87 -10.29 18.65
N LEU A 18 -5.28 -11.33 18.06
CA LEU A 18 -3.86 -11.53 17.89
C LEU A 18 -3.42 -10.47 16.90
N ALA A 19 -2.12 -10.19 16.88
CA ALA A 19 -1.59 -9.20 15.95
C ALA A 19 -1.81 -9.63 14.49
N THR A 20 -1.57 -10.91 14.18
CA THR A 20 -1.65 -11.47 12.81
C THR A 20 -2.31 -12.85 12.77
N ARG A 21 -2.68 -13.26 11.55
CA ARG A 21 -3.31 -14.55 11.27
C ARG A 21 -2.31 -15.70 11.40
N LEU A 22 -2.41 -16.48 12.47
CA LEU A 22 -1.55 -17.65 12.66
C LEU A 22 -2.05 -18.90 11.89
N ASN A 23 -1.16 -19.53 11.12
CA ASN A 23 -1.47 -20.77 10.42
C ASN A 23 -1.53 -21.96 11.40
N THR A 24 -2.73 -22.44 11.72
CA THR A 24 -2.91 -23.55 12.67
C THR A 24 -2.39 -24.91 12.18
N SER A 25 -2.11 -25.05 10.88
CA SER A 25 -1.44 -26.25 10.34
C SER A 25 0.08 -26.17 10.47
N ASP A 26 0.63 -25.04 10.89
CA ASP A 26 2.05 -24.89 11.13
C ASP A 26 2.50 -25.71 12.35
N PRO A 27 3.53 -26.57 12.22
CA PRO A 27 4.02 -27.39 13.32
C PRO A 27 4.55 -26.57 14.52
N ASP A 28 5.05 -25.35 14.29
CA ASP A 28 5.60 -24.47 15.31
C ASP A 28 4.47 -23.78 16.13
N ILE A 29 3.25 -23.78 15.59
CA ILE A 29 2.05 -23.09 16.14
C ILE A 29 1.03 -24.09 16.71
N ALA A 30 0.96 -25.30 16.16
CA ALA A 30 -0.07 -26.30 16.46
C ALA A 30 -0.21 -26.68 17.95
N ASN A 31 0.86 -26.51 18.74
CA ASN A 31 0.85 -26.79 20.19
C ASN A 31 0.52 -25.56 21.05
N ILE A 32 0.54 -24.36 20.47
CA ILE A 32 0.30 -23.09 21.17
C ILE A 32 -1.21 -22.81 21.24
N LEU A 33 -1.94 -23.15 20.18
CA LEU A 33 -3.37 -22.90 20.06
C LEU A 33 -4.15 -24.16 20.39
N CYS A 34 -5.32 -24.06 21.02
CA CYS A 34 -6.20 -25.22 21.25
C CYS A 34 -7.15 -25.35 20.04
N PRO A 35 -6.71 -25.92 18.90
CA PRO A 35 -7.34 -25.69 17.60
C PRO A 35 -8.69 -26.41 17.49
N ASN A 36 -8.89 -27.40 18.37
CA ASN A 36 -10.09 -28.25 18.44
C ASN A 36 -11.23 -27.60 19.24
N GLU A 37 -11.02 -26.43 19.86
CA GLU A 37 -12.00 -25.77 20.74
C GLU A 37 -12.62 -24.50 20.11
N ALA A 38 -12.42 -24.23 18.81
CA ALA A 38 -12.99 -23.05 18.13
C ALA A 38 -14.52 -23.06 18.16
N ALA A 39 -15.14 -21.99 18.66
CA ALA A 39 -16.59 -21.84 18.69
C ALA A 39 -17.15 -20.91 17.59
N GLY A 40 -16.29 -20.24 16.81
CA GLY A 40 -16.70 -19.30 15.75
C GLY A 40 -15.55 -18.84 14.86
N VAL A 41 -15.84 -17.87 13.99
CA VAL A 41 -14.85 -17.15 13.17
C VAL A 41 -14.12 -16.15 14.04
N THR A 42 -12.85 -15.94 13.75
CA THR A 42 -12.01 -15.05 14.52
C THR A 42 -11.22 -14.10 13.63
N ARG A 43 -11.06 -12.85 14.09
CA ARG A 43 -10.46 -11.75 13.32
C ARG A 43 -9.37 -11.05 14.14
N ASP A 44 -8.18 -10.91 13.57
CA ASP A 44 -7.00 -10.27 14.15
C ASP A 44 -6.93 -8.76 13.88
N HIS A 45 -5.95 -8.09 14.49
CA HIS A 45 -5.72 -6.64 14.32
C HIS A 45 -5.41 -6.27 12.87
N GLU A 46 -4.65 -7.12 12.18
CA GLU A 46 -4.36 -7.01 10.75
C GLU A 46 -5.65 -6.95 9.92
N TRP A 47 -6.53 -7.94 10.06
CA TRP A 47 -7.79 -8.00 9.32
C TRP A 47 -8.71 -6.83 9.67
N ILE A 48 -8.87 -6.49 10.95
CA ILE A 48 -9.74 -5.37 11.38
C ILE A 48 -9.26 -4.06 10.75
N THR A 49 -7.95 -3.81 10.78
CA THR A 49 -7.36 -2.58 10.23
C THR A 49 -7.52 -2.51 8.72
N ARG A 50 -7.20 -3.60 7.99
CA ARG A 50 -7.36 -3.66 6.53
C ARG A 50 -8.81 -3.49 6.11
N GLU A 51 -9.75 -4.16 6.77
CA GLU A 51 -11.17 -4.10 6.43
C GLU A 51 -11.78 -2.72 6.73
N ALA A 52 -11.41 -2.10 7.86
CA ALA A 52 -11.85 -0.74 8.17
C ALA A 52 -11.32 0.28 7.15
N ILE A 53 -10.05 0.17 6.76
CA ILE A 53 -9.47 1.02 5.70
C ILE A 53 -10.17 0.76 4.37
N ARG A 54 -10.45 -0.49 4.00
CA ARG A 54 -11.17 -0.83 2.76
C ARG A 54 -12.55 -0.19 2.71
N GLN A 55 -13.34 -0.30 3.78
CA GLN A 55 -14.66 0.35 3.88
C GLN A 55 -14.55 1.86 3.82
N ASN A 56 -13.57 2.44 4.52
CA ASN A 56 -13.34 3.88 4.56
C ASN A 56 -12.93 4.44 3.20
N ILE A 57 -11.97 3.81 2.52
CA ILE A 57 -11.51 4.21 1.18
C ILE A 57 -12.61 4.04 0.14
N ARG A 58 -13.42 2.97 0.24
CA ARG A 58 -14.60 2.84 -0.62
C ARG A 58 -15.57 4.01 -0.43
N ALA A 59 -15.89 4.37 0.81
CA ALA A 59 -16.75 5.51 1.10
C ALA A 59 -16.14 6.83 0.61
N PHE A 60 -14.82 7.01 0.77
CA PHE A 60 -14.06 8.14 0.26
C PHE A 60 -14.15 8.25 -1.27
N PHE A 61 -13.94 7.16 -2.00
CA PHE A 61 -14.03 7.15 -3.46
C PHE A 61 -15.45 7.39 -3.98
N LEU A 62 -16.48 6.90 -3.28
CA LEU A 62 -17.88 7.21 -3.61
C LEU A 62 -18.23 8.68 -3.33
N ALA A 63 -17.66 9.28 -2.28
CA ALA A 63 -17.84 10.69 -1.96
C ALA A 63 -17.09 11.62 -2.93
N TYR A 64 -15.95 11.16 -3.46
CA TYR A 64 -15.08 11.93 -4.35
C TYR A 64 -14.79 11.18 -5.66
N PRO A 65 -15.79 10.90 -6.52
CA PRO A 65 -15.64 10.04 -7.68
C PRO A 65 -14.70 10.62 -8.75
N PRO A 66 -14.04 9.77 -9.57
CA PRO A 66 -13.08 10.21 -10.57
C PRO A 66 -13.77 11.07 -11.64
N GLY A 67 -13.18 12.22 -11.93
CA GLY A 67 -13.74 13.18 -12.89
C GLY A 67 -15.11 13.75 -12.51
N GLY A 68 -15.51 13.68 -11.24
CA GLY A 68 -16.81 14.16 -10.76
C GLY A 68 -18.01 13.37 -11.31
N ARG A 69 -17.78 12.11 -11.73
CA ARG A 69 -18.80 11.22 -12.29
C ARG A 69 -19.80 10.75 -11.22
N PRO A 70 -21.07 11.18 -11.25
CA PRO A 70 -22.05 10.75 -10.26
C PRO A 70 -22.51 9.29 -10.45
N ASP A 71 -22.17 8.66 -11.58
CA ASP A 71 -22.42 7.27 -11.96
C ASP A 71 -21.33 6.28 -11.52
N PHE A 72 -20.36 6.75 -10.72
CA PHE A 72 -19.27 5.93 -10.21
C PHE A 72 -19.77 4.94 -9.14
N PHE A 73 -19.59 3.64 -9.41
CA PHE A 73 -20.04 2.55 -8.54
C PHE A 73 -18.86 1.70 -8.10
N LEU A 74 -18.87 1.28 -6.85
CA LEU A 74 -17.91 0.36 -6.25
C LEU A 74 -18.66 -0.76 -5.53
N PRO A 75 -18.40 -2.05 -5.85
CA PRO A 75 -18.96 -3.17 -5.11
C PRO A 75 -18.63 -3.08 -3.61
N GLU A 76 -19.52 -3.58 -2.75
CA GLU A 76 -19.30 -3.57 -1.30
C GLU A 76 -18.18 -4.51 -0.86
N ASP A 77 -17.97 -5.58 -1.62
CA ASP A 77 -16.97 -6.63 -1.43
C ASP A 77 -15.67 -6.39 -2.20
N ALA A 78 -15.54 -5.24 -2.89
CA ALA A 78 -14.33 -4.91 -3.63
C ALA A 78 -13.09 -4.88 -2.73
N THR A 79 -12.02 -5.58 -3.14
CA THR A 79 -10.70 -5.57 -2.48
C THR A 79 -10.05 -4.19 -2.59
N LEU A 80 -9.00 -3.92 -1.79
CA LEU A 80 -8.25 -2.65 -1.85
C LEU A 80 -7.72 -2.40 -3.27
N THR A 81 -7.18 -3.42 -3.92
CA THR A 81 -6.75 -3.40 -5.33
C THR A 81 -7.89 -3.08 -6.28
N GLN A 82 -9.04 -3.74 -6.15
CA GLN A 82 -10.21 -3.49 -7.00
C GLN A 82 -10.76 -2.06 -6.83
N LEU A 83 -10.77 -1.54 -5.59
CA LEU A 83 -11.16 -0.15 -5.33
C LEU A 83 -10.21 0.83 -6.04
N PHE A 84 -8.90 0.58 -5.98
CA PHE A 84 -7.89 1.41 -6.63
C PHE A 84 -8.03 1.39 -8.15
N HIS A 85 -8.12 0.21 -8.77
CA HIS A 85 -8.30 0.07 -10.22
C HIS A 85 -9.63 0.66 -10.71
N ALA A 86 -10.73 0.46 -9.97
CA ALA A 86 -12.00 1.06 -10.35
C ALA A 86 -11.90 2.59 -10.39
N TYR A 87 -11.16 3.20 -9.46
CA TYR A 87 -10.98 4.65 -9.40
C TYR A 87 -9.99 5.18 -10.44
N TYR A 88 -8.88 4.48 -10.66
CA TYR A 88 -7.72 4.96 -11.42
C TYR A 88 -7.52 4.30 -12.79
N GLY A 89 -8.16 3.15 -13.05
CA GLY A 89 -8.00 2.35 -14.25
C GLY A 89 -7.14 1.10 -14.02
N ASP A 90 -7.34 0.09 -14.87
CA ASP A 90 -6.83 -1.27 -14.66
C ASP A 90 -5.31 -1.43 -14.83
N ILE A 91 -4.62 -0.42 -15.38
CA ILE A 91 -3.16 -0.46 -15.64
C ILE A 91 -2.38 0.26 -14.53
N SER A 92 -3.06 0.98 -13.63
CA SER A 92 -2.45 1.72 -12.53
C SER A 92 -2.04 0.78 -11.41
N SER A 93 -0.79 0.85 -10.95
CA SER A 93 -0.33 -0.02 -9.86
C SER A 93 -0.88 0.41 -8.50
N PRO A 94 -1.51 -0.51 -7.73
CA PRO A 94 -1.92 -0.24 -6.36
C PRO A 94 -0.78 -0.42 -5.33
N THR A 95 0.45 -0.77 -5.75
CA THR A 95 1.57 -1.11 -4.86
C THR A 95 1.82 -0.08 -3.76
N ARG A 96 1.84 1.21 -4.11
CA ARG A 96 2.05 2.29 -3.12
C ARG A 96 0.92 2.37 -2.10
N PHE A 97 -0.32 2.27 -2.57
CA PHE A 97 -1.51 2.26 -1.71
C PHE A 97 -1.49 1.06 -0.75
N ILE A 98 -1.28 -0.16 -1.27
CA ILE A 98 -1.22 -1.37 -0.46
C ILE A 98 -0.11 -1.28 0.58
N LYS A 99 1.06 -0.71 0.24
CA LYS A 99 2.12 -0.48 1.22
C LYS A 99 1.72 0.54 2.29
N ALA A 100 1.01 1.61 1.92
CA ALA A 100 0.54 2.57 2.91
C ALA A 100 -0.40 1.93 3.93
N VAL A 101 -1.27 1.02 3.46
CA VAL A 101 -2.10 0.19 4.34
C VAL A 101 -1.23 -0.74 5.20
N ASN A 102 -0.28 -1.47 4.60
CA ASN A 102 0.61 -2.36 5.33
C ASN A 102 1.42 -1.60 6.40
N SER A 103 1.88 -0.38 6.14
CA SER A 103 2.61 0.43 7.13
C SER A 103 1.76 0.76 8.37
N ILE A 104 0.45 1.00 8.21
CA ILE A 104 -0.48 1.23 9.33
C ILE A 104 -0.72 -0.09 10.08
N VAL A 105 -0.88 -1.20 9.34
CA VAL A 105 -1.05 -2.55 9.89
C VAL A 105 0.18 -2.99 10.68
N ASP A 106 1.38 -2.83 10.14
CA ASP A 106 2.66 -3.16 10.77
C ASP A 106 2.84 -2.39 12.08
N ALA A 107 2.50 -1.10 12.11
CA ALA A 107 2.57 -0.29 13.32
C ALA A 107 1.51 -0.65 14.37
N ASN A 108 0.35 -1.19 13.94
CA ASN A 108 -0.64 -1.78 14.83
C ASN A 108 -0.11 -3.09 15.44
N ILE A 109 0.40 -4.00 14.60
CA ILE A 109 1.02 -5.27 15.02
C ILE A 109 2.22 -5.01 15.95
N GLN A 110 3.02 -3.99 15.66
CA GLN A 110 4.21 -3.66 16.43
C GLN A 110 3.89 -3.36 17.90
N ALA A 111 2.69 -2.85 18.20
CA ALA A 111 2.25 -2.61 19.57
C ALA A 111 2.13 -3.90 20.41
N ASP A 112 1.89 -5.06 19.78
CA ASP A 112 1.90 -6.39 20.44
C ASP A 112 3.31 -7.04 20.49
N SER A 113 4.27 -6.55 19.70
CA SER A 113 5.60 -7.17 19.58
C SER A 113 6.72 -6.45 20.34
N SER A 114 6.65 -5.11 20.42
CA SER A 114 7.64 -4.27 21.08
C SER A 114 7.56 -4.47 22.60
N SER A 115 8.68 -4.80 23.25
CA SER A 115 8.73 -5.09 24.68
C SER A 115 8.15 -3.98 25.57
N GLN A 116 8.24 -2.73 25.12
CA GLN A 116 7.66 -1.60 25.84
C GLN A 116 6.13 -1.50 25.66
N TYR A 117 5.62 -1.67 24.44
CA TYR A 117 4.20 -1.49 24.15
C TYR A 117 3.34 -2.68 24.55
N ARG A 118 3.87 -3.88 24.33
CA ARG A 118 3.12 -5.13 24.54
C ARG A 118 2.79 -5.40 26.01
N TYR A 119 3.49 -4.73 26.92
CA TYR A 119 3.34 -4.88 28.37
C TYR A 119 2.75 -3.63 29.03
N ASP A 120 2.48 -2.57 28.27
CA ASP A 120 1.99 -1.30 28.80
C ASP A 120 0.46 -1.27 28.82
N PRO A 121 -0.18 -1.27 30.01
CA PRO A 121 -1.64 -1.28 30.11
C PRO A 121 -2.33 -0.11 29.42
N ALA A 122 -1.66 1.05 29.29
CA ALA A 122 -2.19 2.23 28.63
C ALA A 122 -2.13 2.15 27.09
N ILE A 123 -1.41 1.18 26.53
CA ILE A 123 -1.47 0.83 25.10
C ILE A 123 -2.41 -0.36 24.88
N GLN A 124 -2.31 -1.38 25.74
CA GLN A 124 -3.03 -2.64 25.62
C GLN A 124 -4.49 -2.56 26.06
N GLY A 125 -4.89 -1.55 26.82
CA GLY A 125 -6.28 -1.41 27.26
C GLY A 125 -6.67 -2.34 28.42
N ASP A 126 -5.69 -2.72 29.24
CA ASP A 126 -5.85 -3.64 30.37
C ASP A 126 -5.53 -2.98 31.73
N GLY A 127 -5.57 -3.76 32.81
CA GLY A 127 -5.05 -3.33 34.13
C GLY A 127 -5.83 -2.20 34.83
N GLU A 128 -7.06 -1.94 34.41
CA GLU A 128 -7.91 -0.80 34.83
C GLU A 128 -7.27 0.57 34.54
N GLN A 129 -6.49 0.68 33.45
CA GLN A 129 -5.84 1.92 33.02
C GLN A 129 -6.56 2.66 31.88
N LEU A 130 -7.88 2.45 31.73
CA LEU A 130 -8.65 3.04 30.63
C LEU A 130 -8.56 4.58 30.58
N ALA A 131 -8.45 5.26 31.73
CA ALA A 131 -8.23 6.71 31.77
C ALA A 131 -6.88 7.10 31.12
N GLN A 132 -5.83 6.32 31.36
CA GLN A 132 -4.51 6.51 30.77
C GLN A 132 -4.50 6.14 29.29
N VAL A 133 -5.28 5.14 28.87
CA VAL A 133 -5.53 4.84 27.44
C VAL A 133 -6.09 6.08 26.74
N GLN A 134 -7.15 6.68 27.28
CA GLN A 134 -7.72 7.92 26.75
C GLN A 134 -6.69 9.06 26.71
N ALA A 135 -5.92 9.24 27.79
CA ALA A 135 -4.89 10.28 27.84
C ALA A 135 -3.80 10.10 26.77
N ARG A 136 -3.37 8.85 26.51
CA ARG A 136 -2.37 8.56 25.48
C ARG A 136 -2.90 8.71 24.06
N LEU A 137 -4.14 8.28 23.81
CA LEU A 137 -4.79 8.47 22.52
C LEU A 137 -4.95 9.96 22.21
N THR A 138 -5.48 10.73 23.17
CA THR A 138 -5.67 12.19 23.01
C THR A 138 -4.36 12.97 22.90
N THR A 139 -3.25 12.45 23.45
CA THR A 139 -1.91 13.03 23.25
C THR A 139 -1.33 12.70 21.87
N ARG A 140 -1.61 11.50 21.32
CA ARG A 140 -1.14 11.07 19.99
C ARG A 140 -1.92 11.73 18.85
N TYR A 141 -3.21 12.02 19.04
CA TYR A 141 -4.05 12.69 18.05
C TYR A 141 -3.39 13.96 17.46
N PRO A 142 -2.97 14.98 18.26
CA PRO A 142 -2.34 16.17 17.73
C PRO A 142 -0.98 15.89 17.07
N GLN A 143 -0.25 14.86 17.50
CA GLN A 143 1.02 14.46 16.85
C GLN A 143 0.78 13.92 15.43
N ILE A 144 -0.25 13.09 15.25
CA ILE A 144 -0.65 12.59 13.92
C ILE A 144 -1.02 13.77 13.02
N MET A 145 -1.88 14.67 13.51
CA MET A 145 -2.36 15.79 12.70
C MET A 145 -1.24 16.77 12.35
N THR A 146 -0.41 17.18 13.32
CA THR A 146 0.66 18.15 13.08
C THR A 146 1.77 17.60 12.20
N ALA A 147 2.09 16.29 12.30
CA ALA A 147 3.01 15.63 11.37
C ALA A 147 2.52 15.71 9.92
N ILE A 148 1.20 15.59 9.69
CA ILE A 148 0.59 15.72 8.36
C ILE A 148 0.53 17.20 7.92
N LEU A 149 0.04 18.09 8.77
CA LEU A 149 -0.26 19.48 8.42
C LEU A 149 0.99 20.37 8.28
N SER A 150 2.10 20.03 8.95
CA SER A 150 3.28 20.90 9.02
C SER A 150 4.39 20.51 8.03
N GLU A 151 4.68 19.22 7.91
CA GLU A 151 5.79 18.68 7.10
C GLU A 151 5.32 17.64 6.07
N GLU A 152 4.02 17.28 6.06
CA GLU A 152 3.54 16.16 5.25
C GLU A 152 4.30 14.84 5.53
N ALA A 153 4.66 14.61 6.80
CA ALA A 153 5.44 13.47 7.26
C ALA A 153 4.60 12.18 7.36
N TYR A 154 4.05 11.71 6.23
CA TYR A 154 3.12 10.58 6.15
C TYR A 154 3.63 9.25 6.73
N PRO A 155 4.92 8.85 6.59
CA PRO A 155 5.43 7.66 7.26
C PRO A 155 5.28 7.70 8.78
N ALA A 156 5.63 8.84 9.41
CA ALA A 156 5.49 9.03 10.85
C ALA A 156 4.00 9.05 11.27
N ALA A 157 3.15 9.72 10.49
CA ALA A 157 1.72 9.76 10.74
C ALA A 157 1.08 8.37 10.67
N ARG A 158 1.44 7.53 9.68
CA ARG A 158 0.96 6.14 9.56
C ARG A 158 1.40 5.28 10.74
N SER A 159 2.65 5.43 11.20
CA SER A 159 3.15 4.72 12.38
C SER A 159 2.35 5.07 13.64
N LEU A 160 2.19 6.37 13.93
CA LEU A 160 1.39 6.84 15.06
C LEU A 160 -0.09 6.42 14.95
N LEU A 161 -0.66 6.46 13.74
CA LEU A 161 -2.02 6.04 13.46
C LEU A 161 -2.19 4.54 13.75
N GLY A 162 -1.31 3.67 13.26
CA GLY A 162 -1.37 2.23 13.52
C GLY A 162 -1.34 1.89 15.01
N THR A 163 -0.42 2.49 15.78
CA THR A 163 -0.37 2.30 17.24
C THR A 163 -1.60 2.88 17.97
N THR A 164 -2.24 3.90 17.40
CA THR A 164 -3.48 4.48 17.93
C THR A 164 -4.68 3.55 17.69
N LEU A 165 -4.80 3.03 16.46
CA LEU A 165 -5.83 2.08 16.09
C LEU A 165 -5.73 0.79 16.92
N HIS A 166 -4.52 0.33 17.23
CA HIS A 166 -4.30 -0.79 18.15
C HIS A 166 -5.03 -0.61 19.49
N SER A 167 -4.77 0.51 20.19
CA SER A 167 -5.39 0.81 21.48
C SER A 167 -6.92 0.99 21.38
N ILE A 168 -7.43 1.58 20.29
CA ILE A 168 -8.87 1.69 20.02
C ILE A 168 -9.50 0.31 19.85
N GLN A 169 -8.85 -0.60 19.13
CA GLN A 169 -9.35 -1.95 18.89
C GLN A 169 -9.31 -2.79 20.17
N LYS A 170 -8.22 -2.74 20.95
CA LYS A 170 -8.10 -3.44 22.23
C LYS A 170 -9.13 -2.98 23.27
N PHE A 171 -9.54 -1.71 23.25
CA PHE A 171 -10.60 -1.22 24.14
C PHE A 171 -11.86 -2.11 24.06
N TYR A 172 -12.29 -2.50 22.86
CA TYR A 172 -13.50 -3.32 22.69
C TYR A 172 -13.29 -4.80 23.05
N SER A 173 -12.06 -5.32 22.95
CA SER A 173 -11.77 -6.70 23.33
C SER A 173 -11.48 -6.86 24.82
N HIS A 174 -10.94 -5.84 25.50
CA HIS A 174 -10.41 -5.94 26.87
C HIS A 174 -11.26 -5.22 27.92
N SER A 175 -12.10 -4.26 27.54
CA SER A 175 -12.99 -3.56 28.47
C SER A 175 -14.30 -4.30 28.72
N THR A 176 -15.08 -3.81 29.70
CA THR A 176 -16.45 -4.26 29.98
C THR A 176 -17.52 -3.56 29.12
N TRP A 177 -17.14 -2.80 28.07
CA TRP A 177 -18.06 -1.97 27.28
C TRP A 177 -19.29 -2.74 26.77
N ILE A 178 -19.07 -3.92 26.17
CA ILE A 178 -20.13 -4.74 25.59
C ILE A 178 -20.99 -5.35 26.70
N GLU A 179 -20.36 -5.80 27.79
CA GLU A 179 -21.02 -6.41 28.94
C GLU A 179 -21.89 -5.43 29.72
N GLN A 180 -21.62 -4.12 29.65
CA GLN A 180 -22.49 -3.06 30.19
C GLN A 180 -23.70 -2.76 29.27
N GLY A 181 -23.86 -3.48 28.16
CA GLY A 181 -25.01 -3.38 27.27
C GLY A 181 -24.87 -2.33 26.16
N HIS A 182 -23.65 -1.85 25.88
CA HIS A 182 -23.41 -0.94 24.77
C HIS A 182 -23.36 -1.70 23.43
N GLU A 183 -24.21 -1.28 22.48
CA GLU A 183 -24.30 -1.86 21.13
C GLU A 183 -23.66 -0.96 20.05
N SER A 184 -23.18 0.23 20.44
CA SER A 184 -22.54 1.22 19.56
C SER A 184 -21.12 1.54 20.01
N ILE A 185 -20.37 2.22 19.14
CA ILE A 185 -19.03 2.70 19.45
C ILE A 185 -19.07 3.83 20.50
N LEU A 186 -17.95 4.02 21.21
CA LEU A 186 -17.68 5.22 21.99
C LEU A 186 -16.99 6.25 21.09
N GLU A 187 -17.76 7.18 20.52
CA GLU A 187 -17.26 8.21 19.59
C GLU A 187 -16.23 9.16 20.21
N GLU A 188 -16.22 9.27 21.54
CA GLU A 188 -15.31 10.12 22.32
C GLU A 188 -13.91 9.49 22.52
N LEU A 189 -13.77 8.19 22.25
CA LEU A 189 -12.55 7.43 22.50
C LEU A 189 -11.41 7.95 21.61
N GLY A 190 -10.36 8.48 22.25
CA GLY A 190 -9.19 9.02 21.58
C GLY A 190 -9.35 10.38 20.90
N ILE A 191 -10.50 11.03 21.04
CA ILE A 191 -10.74 12.38 20.52
C ILE A 191 -10.40 13.43 21.60
N PRO A 192 -9.54 14.43 21.30
CA PRO A 192 -9.15 15.47 22.25
C PRO A 192 -10.34 16.18 22.91
N GLY A 193 -10.17 16.62 24.15
CA GLY A 193 -11.20 17.33 24.93
C GLY A 193 -12.21 16.41 25.65
N ASN A 194 -12.19 15.10 25.40
CA ASN A 194 -13.10 14.14 26.03
C ASN A 194 -12.44 13.30 27.13
N THR A 195 -13.21 12.92 28.14
CA THR A 195 -12.81 12.02 29.22
C THR A 195 -13.71 10.78 29.24
N LEU A 196 -13.18 9.64 29.69
CA LEU A 196 -14.00 8.45 29.90
C LEU A 196 -14.81 8.59 31.19
N ASP A 197 -16.13 8.62 31.05
CA ASP A 197 -17.07 8.64 32.17
C ASP A 197 -17.41 7.21 32.65
N GLY A 198 -17.91 7.11 33.88
CA GLY A 198 -18.45 5.85 34.40
C GLY A 198 -17.42 4.76 34.66
N LEU A 199 -16.14 5.11 34.81
CA LEU A 199 -15.08 4.16 35.18
C LEU A 199 -15.41 3.45 36.50
N ALA A 200 -15.14 2.16 36.56
CA ALA A 200 -15.35 1.34 37.74
C ALA A 200 -14.48 1.83 38.92
N GLY A 201 -15.09 1.93 40.10
CA GLY A 201 -14.42 2.32 41.35
C GLY A 201 -13.67 1.15 42.00
N GLU A 202 -13.51 1.19 43.33
CA GLU A 202 -12.89 0.08 44.09
C GLU A 202 -13.82 -1.13 44.29
N GLU A 203 -15.08 -1.02 43.86
CA GLU A 203 -16.11 -2.03 44.00
C GLU A 203 -15.80 -3.31 43.19
N ASP A 204 -16.51 -4.40 43.52
CA ASP A 204 -16.43 -5.65 42.75
C ASP A 204 -17.02 -5.45 41.34
N VAL A 205 -16.30 -5.92 40.32
CA VAL A 205 -16.68 -5.81 38.90
C VAL A 205 -17.04 -7.18 38.30
N CYS A 206 -16.41 -8.24 38.78
CA CYS A 206 -16.55 -9.61 38.31
C CYS A 206 -16.88 -10.58 39.44
N THR A 207 -17.65 -11.60 39.07
CA THR A 207 -17.93 -12.78 39.89
C THR A 207 -17.02 -13.94 39.50
N THR A 208 -16.92 -14.94 40.38
CA THR A 208 -16.11 -16.13 40.12
C THR A 208 -16.78 -17.05 39.10
N CYS A 209 -16.02 -17.43 38.09
CA CYS A 209 -16.40 -18.40 37.06
C CYS A 209 -16.33 -19.83 37.55
N ASP A 210 -17.26 -20.67 37.09
CA ASP A 210 -17.25 -22.12 37.33
C ASP A 210 -16.19 -22.84 36.47
N ASP A 211 -15.96 -22.36 35.25
CA ASP A 211 -14.91 -22.82 34.34
C ASP A 211 -14.01 -21.63 33.93
N ILE A 212 -12.71 -21.87 33.86
CA ILE A 212 -11.74 -20.90 33.35
C ILE A 212 -11.62 -20.96 31.83
N LYS A 213 -12.13 -22.02 31.19
CA LYS A 213 -12.28 -22.16 29.74
C LYS A 213 -13.67 -21.68 29.34
N GLY A 214 -13.78 -20.41 29.01
CA GLY A 214 -15.06 -19.75 28.76
C GLY A 214 -15.76 -19.37 30.06
N CYS A 215 -16.09 -18.09 30.21
CA CYS A 215 -16.81 -17.58 31.36
C CYS A 215 -17.78 -16.46 30.94
N PRO A 216 -18.83 -16.76 30.17
CA PRO A 216 -19.80 -15.76 29.80
C PRO A 216 -20.56 -15.23 31.04
N GLY A 217 -20.76 -13.91 31.09
CA GLY A 217 -21.67 -13.26 32.04
C GLY A 217 -21.15 -13.17 33.49
N ASN A 218 -19.83 -13.12 33.71
CA ASN A 218 -19.27 -12.90 35.04
C ASN A 218 -19.19 -11.42 35.47
N VAL A 219 -19.36 -10.47 34.54
CA VAL A 219 -19.35 -9.03 34.82
C VAL A 219 -20.63 -8.62 35.55
N ILE A 220 -20.48 -7.86 36.63
CA ILE A 220 -21.58 -7.36 37.46
C ILE A 220 -22.25 -6.18 36.74
N GLU A 221 -23.57 -6.29 36.58
CA GLU A 221 -24.39 -5.24 35.97
C GLU A 221 -24.27 -3.92 36.75
N GLY A 222 -23.90 -2.84 36.07
CA GLY A 222 -23.76 -1.51 36.67
C GLY A 222 -22.48 -1.27 37.46
N ALA A 223 -21.50 -2.18 37.40
CA ALA A 223 -20.19 -2.00 38.05
C ALA A 223 -19.33 -0.88 37.42
N GLY A 224 -19.72 -0.38 36.25
CA GLY A 224 -19.00 0.64 35.50
C GLY A 224 -18.00 0.05 34.50
N LEU A 225 -17.37 0.96 33.75
CA LEU A 225 -16.41 0.63 32.71
C LEU A 225 -15.06 0.25 33.35
N SER A 226 -14.60 -0.97 33.10
CA SER A 226 -13.37 -1.55 33.62
C SER A 226 -12.68 -2.35 32.50
N SER A 227 -11.48 -2.86 32.78
CA SER A 227 -10.71 -3.73 31.91
C SER A 227 -10.05 -4.84 32.73
N GLY A 228 -9.78 -5.99 32.12
CA GLY A 228 -9.17 -7.11 32.83
C GLY A 228 -7.72 -6.85 33.26
N TYR A 229 -7.31 -7.27 34.45
CA TYR A 229 -5.90 -7.31 34.84
C TYR A 229 -5.18 -8.49 34.17
N TYR A 230 -4.00 -8.25 33.60
CA TYR A 230 -3.22 -9.28 32.94
C TYR A 230 -1.86 -9.45 33.63
N THR A 231 -1.51 -10.67 34.03
CA THR A 231 -0.15 -10.98 34.50
C THR A 231 0.42 -12.22 33.79
N TYR A 232 1.72 -12.25 33.52
CA TYR A 232 2.41 -13.40 32.93
C TYR A 232 3.83 -13.54 33.50
N PRO A 233 4.44 -14.74 33.43
CA PRO A 233 5.72 -15.03 34.05
C PRO A 233 6.89 -14.57 33.16
N ASP A 234 7.02 -13.26 32.94
CA ASP A 234 8.18 -12.63 32.30
C ASP A 234 8.76 -11.55 33.24
N ASP A 235 10.06 -11.64 33.50
CA ASP A 235 10.78 -10.73 34.38
C ASP A 235 10.74 -9.28 33.85
N ILE A 236 10.79 -9.07 32.53
CA ILE A 236 10.76 -7.72 31.92
C ILE A 236 9.40 -7.06 32.14
N ALA A 237 8.33 -7.86 32.06
CA ALA A 237 6.95 -7.40 32.20
C ALA A 237 6.62 -6.85 33.60
N SER A 238 7.32 -7.35 34.62
CA SER A 238 7.10 -6.94 36.02
C SER A 238 7.29 -5.43 36.27
N SER A 239 8.01 -4.74 35.39
CA SER A 239 8.23 -3.30 35.47
C SER A 239 7.11 -2.44 34.88
N TYR A 240 6.23 -3.01 34.05
CA TYR A 240 5.14 -2.32 33.37
C TYR A 240 3.75 -2.73 33.90
N LEU A 241 3.61 -4.00 34.27
CA LEU A 241 2.33 -4.60 34.63
C LEU A 241 1.77 -4.10 35.96
N ILE A 242 0.44 -4.03 36.01
CA ILE A 242 -0.31 -3.74 37.23
C ILE A 242 -0.86 -5.05 37.79
N SER A 243 -0.42 -5.41 38.99
CA SER A 243 -0.91 -6.61 39.67
C SER A 243 -2.39 -6.48 40.03
N LYS A 244 -3.16 -7.51 39.67
CA LYS A 244 -4.53 -7.68 40.15
C LYS A 244 -4.56 -7.70 41.69
N PRO A 245 -5.50 -7.02 42.35
CA PRO A 245 -5.66 -7.12 43.79
C PRO A 245 -5.92 -8.57 44.25
N ASP A 246 -5.18 -9.02 45.28
CA ASP A 246 -5.26 -10.39 45.84
C ASP A 246 -6.59 -10.68 46.59
N THR A 247 -7.42 -9.66 46.80
CA THR A 247 -8.72 -9.74 47.47
C THR A 247 -9.75 -8.87 46.75
N GLY A 248 -10.98 -9.34 46.59
CA GLY A 248 -12.08 -8.61 45.94
C GLY A 248 -12.60 -9.32 44.69
N GLY A 249 -13.48 -8.63 43.95
CA GLY A 249 -14.11 -9.10 42.72
C GLY A 249 -13.62 -8.39 41.46
N LYS A 250 -12.32 -8.08 41.36
CA LYS A 250 -11.77 -7.44 40.15
C LYS A 250 -11.62 -8.44 39.00
N CYS A 251 -11.81 -7.98 37.77
CA CYS A 251 -11.76 -8.85 36.59
C CYS A 251 -10.32 -9.15 36.18
N SER A 252 -10.02 -10.40 35.88
CA SER A 252 -8.80 -10.74 35.13
C SER A 252 -9.02 -10.53 33.63
N HIS A 253 -7.95 -10.40 32.87
CA HIS A 253 -7.98 -10.53 31.42
C HIS A 253 -8.45 -11.95 31.06
N GLY A 254 -7.85 -12.96 31.69
CA GLY A 254 -8.14 -14.38 31.51
C GLY A 254 -7.41 -15.00 30.32
N GLY A 255 -7.72 -16.26 30.06
CA GLY A 255 -7.05 -17.06 29.02
C GLY A 255 -5.84 -17.85 29.53
N VAL A 256 -5.41 -18.86 28.77
CA VAL A 256 -4.35 -19.80 29.18
C VAL A 256 -2.98 -19.16 29.47
N LEU A 257 -2.74 -17.94 29.01
CA LEU A 257 -1.49 -17.19 29.24
C LEU A 257 -1.55 -16.23 30.44
N ASP A 258 -2.73 -15.91 30.97
CA ASP A 258 -2.90 -15.01 32.12
C ASP A 258 -2.81 -15.75 33.45
N THR A 259 -1.80 -15.45 34.25
CA THR A 259 -1.61 -16.02 35.59
C THR A 259 -2.55 -15.42 36.62
N SER A 260 -3.11 -14.24 36.38
CA SER A 260 -4.06 -13.58 37.30
C SER A 260 -5.41 -14.30 37.31
N ARG A 261 -5.73 -15.09 36.28
CA ARG A 261 -7.03 -15.78 36.08
C ARG A 261 -7.46 -16.68 37.23
N VAL A 262 -6.53 -17.11 38.09
CA VAL A 262 -6.79 -18.00 39.24
C VAL A 262 -6.94 -17.25 40.57
N LEU A 263 -6.73 -15.93 40.58
CA LEU A 263 -6.97 -15.07 41.73
C LEU A 263 -8.48 -14.85 41.95
N PRO A 264 -8.94 -14.36 43.13
CA PRO A 264 -10.36 -14.12 43.42
C PRO A 264 -11.09 -13.34 42.31
N ALA A 265 -12.37 -13.65 42.10
CA ALA A 265 -13.05 -13.50 40.81
C ALA A 265 -12.29 -14.26 39.70
N VAL A 266 -12.21 -15.58 39.88
CA VAL A 266 -11.53 -16.52 39.00
C VAL A 266 -12.17 -16.47 37.60
N GLY A 267 -11.36 -16.49 36.55
CA GLY A 267 -11.79 -16.40 35.15
C GLY A 267 -11.17 -15.20 34.45
N GLY A 268 -11.98 -14.45 33.69
CA GLY A 268 -11.58 -13.18 33.06
C GLY A 268 -12.66 -12.66 32.11
N ILE A 269 -12.33 -11.62 31.33
CA ILE A 269 -13.31 -10.90 30.48
C ILE A 269 -12.85 -10.63 29.04
N ASN A 270 -11.65 -11.08 28.64
CA ASN A 270 -11.16 -10.78 27.30
C ASN A 270 -12.02 -11.47 26.23
N LYS A 271 -12.14 -10.77 25.10
CA LYS A 271 -12.88 -11.17 23.90
C LYS A 271 -11.93 -11.33 22.72
N ASP A 272 -10.67 -11.63 23.01
CA ASP A 272 -9.64 -11.61 21.98
C ASP A 272 -9.98 -12.61 20.88
N THR A 273 -10.50 -13.77 21.27
CA THR A 273 -10.77 -14.91 20.39
C THR A 273 -12.12 -15.56 20.58
N ALA A 274 -12.60 -16.25 19.55
CA ALA A 274 -13.70 -17.21 19.63
C ALA A 274 -13.26 -18.59 20.15
N TYR A 275 -12.05 -18.70 20.73
CA TYR A 275 -11.58 -19.90 21.42
C TYR A 275 -11.79 -19.74 22.94
N PRO A 276 -12.66 -20.54 23.57
CA PRO A 276 -12.95 -20.44 25.00
C PRO A 276 -11.72 -20.58 25.91
N CYS A 277 -10.66 -21.24 25.45
CA CYS A 277 -9.43 -21.39 26.21
C CYS A 277 -8.56 -20.12 26.26
N PHE A 278 -8.62 -19.28 25.23
CA PHE A 278 -7.91 -18.00 25.20
C PHE A 278 -8.78 -16.87 25.72
N SER A 279 -10.07 -16.94 25.45
CA SER A 279 -10.99 -15.86 25.74
C SER A 279 -12.15 -16.35 26.58
N PRO A 280 -12.23 -15.91 27.85
CA PRO A 280 -13.39 -16.18 28.67
C PRO A 280 -14.69 -15.73 28.00
N HIS A 281 -14.71 -14.58 27.34
CA HIS A 281 -15.90 -14.04 26.67
C HIS A 281 -15.85 -14.27 25.16
N TYR A 282 -15.46 -15.48 24.76
CA TYR A 282 -15.30 -15.85 23.36
C TYR A 282 -16.57 -15.66 22.51
N ASP A 283 -17.74 -15.75 23.14
CA ASP A 283 -19.05 -15.57 22.54
C ASP A 283 -19.31 -14.12 22.11
N LEU A 284 -18.62 -13.15 22.72
CA LEU A 284 -18.71 -11.72 22.37
C LEU A 284 -17.64 -11.28 21.37
N HIS A 285 -16.76 -12.18 20.92
CA HIS A 285 -15.64 -11.84 20.04
C HIS A 285 -16.08 -11.09 18.77
N LEU A 286 -17.04 -11.62 18.02
CA LEU A 286 -17.49 -10.97 16.78
C LEU A 286 -18.18 -9.62 17.04
N THR A 287 -18.86 -9.47 18.17
CA THR A 287 -19.43 -8.18 18.58
C THR A 287 -18.32 -7.16 18.84
N ALA A 288 -17.25 -7.55 19.53
CA ALA A 288 -16.08 -6.71 19.75
C ALA A 288 -15.37 -6.33 18.44
N VAL A 289 -15.21 -7.28 17.52
CA VAL A 289 -14.65 -7.04 16.17
C VAL A 289 -15.48 -6.00 15.42
N ASN A 290 -16.81 -6.13 15.40
CA ASN A 290 -17.70 -5.20 14.69
C ASN A 290 -17.65 -3.78 15.26
N LEU A 291 -17.54 -3.63 16.58
CA LEU A 291 -17.39 -2.32 17.22
C LEU A 291 -15.99 -1.74 16.97
N ALA A 292 -14.94 -2.56 17.02
CA ALA A 292 -13.58 -2.15 16.72
C ALA A 292 -13.42 -1.69 15.26
N LEU A 293 -14.06 -2.38 14.30
CA LEU A 293 -14.15 -1.96 12.90
C LEU A 293 -14.81 -0.57 12.76
N GLN A 294 -16.01 -0.40 13.34
CA GLN A 294 -16.75 0.85 13.29
C GLN A 294 -15.97 2.00 13.95
N ALA A 295 -15.30 1.74 15.08
CA ALA A 295 -14.52 2.75 15.78
C ALA A 295 -13.26 3.14 14.98
N THR A 296 -12.61 2.16 14.32
CA THR A 296 -11.49 2.41 13.41
C THR A 296 -11.92 3.28 12.23
N ASP A 297 -13.03 2.94 11.56
CA ASP A 297 -13.59 3.73 10.45
C ASP A 297 -14.00 5.14 10.91
N TYR A 298 -14.65 5.27 12.08
CA TYR A 298 -15.02 6.56 12.64
C TYR A 298 -13.80 7.43 12.93
N TYR A 299 -12.76 6.86 13.54
CA TYR A 299 -11.52 7.60 13.81
C TYR A 299 -10.86 8.07 12.51
N LEU A 300 -10.81 7.23 11.48
CA LEU A 300 -10.30 7.60 10.14
C LEU A 300 -11.11 8.74 9.49
N LYS A 301 -12.44 8.77 9.69
CA LYS A 301 -13.28 9.91 9.26
C LYS A 301 -12.94 11.19 10.01
N GLN A 302 -12.67 11.11 11.32
CA GLN A 302 -12.20 12.28 12.07
C GLN A 302 -10.85 12.78 11.57
N VAL A 303 -9.94 11.89 11.18
CA VAL A 303 -8.67 12.28 10.53
C VAL A 303 -8.95 12.99 9.19
N LEU A 304 -9.80 12.42 8.33
CA LEU A 304 -10.21 13.03 7.07
C LEU A 304 -10.81 14.42 7.26
N ASP A 305 -11.67 14.62 8.23
CA ASP A 305 -12.31 15.91 8.51
C ASP A 305 -11.29 17.02 8.80
N VAL A 306 -10.19 16.68 9.49
CA VAL A 306 -9.14 17.62 9.89
C VAL A 306 -8.17 17.91 8.73
N ILE A 307 -7.61 16.85 8.14
CA ILE A 307 -6.56 17.00 7.11
C ILE A 307 -7.13 17.22 5.70
N GLY A 308 -8.41 16.92 5.51
CA GLY A 308 -9.18 16.98 4.28
C GLY A 308 -8.64 16.14 3.12
N VAL A 309 -9.32 16.25 1.98
CA VAL A 309 -9.26 15.29 0.87
C VAL A 309 -7.85 15.06 0.34
N ASP A 310 -7.10 16.12 0.04
CA ASP A 310 -5.79 15.98 -0.64
C ASP A 310 -4.72 15.36 0.25
N MET A 311 -4.63 15.79 1.52
CA MET A 311 -3.71 15.20 2.48
C MET A 311 -4.15 13.79 2.88
N TYR A 312 -5.45 13.51 2.88
CA TYR A 312 -5.97 12.16 3.11
C TYR A 312 -5.58 11.20 1.99
N ARG A 313 -5.62 11.65 0.72
CA ARG A 313 -5.06 10.88 -0.40
C ARG A 313 -3.58 10.59 -0.19
N ARG A 314 -2.79 11.55 0.32
CA ARG A 314 -1.34 11.36 0.59
C ARG A 314 -1.07 10.43 1.77
N LEU A 315 -1.89 10.47 2.83
CA LEU A 315 -1.78 9.55 3.96
C LEU A 315 -1.85 8.07 3.54
N PHE A 316 -2.69 7.78 2.53
CA PHE A 316 -2.86 6.45 1.98
C PHE A 316 -2.12 6.21 0.65
N ASP A 317 -1.28 7.14 0.19
CA ASP A 317 -0.63 7.06 -1.14
C ASP A 317 -1.62 6.71 -2.27
N LEU A 318 -2.83 7.29 -2.26
CA LEU A 318 -3.91 7.04 -3.24
C LEU A 318 -3.66 7.80 -4.55
N TYR A 319 -2.53 7.56 -5.20
CA TYR A 319 -2.05 8.37 -6.31
C TYR A 319 -1.59 7.50 -7.46
N GLN A 320 -1.89 7.91 -8.69
CA GLN A 320 -1.49 7.16 -9.88
C GLN A 320 -0.02 7.35 -10.21
N GLY A 321 0.52 8.55 -9.96
CA GLY A 321 1.82 8.94 -10.46
C GLY A 321 2.98 8.39 -9.63
N SER A 322 4.14 8.33 -10.26
CA SER A 322 5.42 8.11 -9.61
C SER A 322 5.95 9.39 -8.95
N ALA A 323 7.06 9.26 -8.23
CA ALA A 323 7.85 10.37 -7.75
C ALA A 323 9.10 10.53 -8.63
N LEU A 324 9.37 11.74 -9.12
CA LEU A 324 10.66 12.06 -9.73
C LEU A 324 11.59 12.56 -8.63
N SER A 325 12.54 11.72 -8.21
CA SER A 325 13.47 12.04 -7.14
C SER A 325 14.91 12.18 -7.65
N ILE A 326 15.46 13.39 -7.52
CA ILE A 326 16.78 13.75 -8.03
C ILE A 326 17.68 14.18 -6.86
N CYS A 327 18.80 13.48 -6.71
CA CYS A 327 19.88 13.85 -5.82
C CYS A 327 21.09 14.25 -6.66
N ILE A 328 21.59 15.48 -6.55
CA ILE A 328 22.58 16.00 -7.51
C ILE A 328 23.74 16.72 -6.83
N ASP A 329 24.96 16.36 -7.24
CA ASP A 329 26.16 17.08 -6.89
C ASP A 329 26.18 18.48 -7.56
N THR A 330 26.48 19.50 -6.76
CA THR A 330 26.57 20.91 -7.16
C THR A 330 27.98 21.48 -7.02
N THR A 331 29.00 20.62 -6.89
CA THR A 331 30.41 21.01 -6.78
C THR A 331 30.94 21.64 -8.06
N GLY A 332 32.10 22.30 -7.96
CA GLY A 332 32.64 23.09 -9.07
C GLY A 332 32.95 22.30 -10.35
N SER A 333 33.16 20.98 -10.27
CA SER A 333 33.46 20.12 -11.43
C SER A 333 32.21 19.74 -12.23
N MET A 334 31.04 19.72 -11.59
CA MET A 334 29.72 19.44 -12.17
C MET A 334 29.20 20.53 -13.13
N GLY A 335 30.00 21.56 -13.46
CA GLY A 335 29.54 22.74 -14.20
C GLY A 335 28.91 22.47 -15.56
N ASP A 336 29.59 21.72 -16.43
CA ASP A 336 29.05 21.35 -17.74
C ASP A 336 27.92 20.30 -17.62
N ASP A 337 27.93 19.54 -16.53
CA ASP A 337 27.05 18.38 -16.30
C ASP A 337 25.68 18.80 -15.74
N ILE A 338 25.63 19.81 -14.87
CA ILE A 338 24.36 20.40 -14.36
C ILE A 338 23.53 20.99 -15.50
N ASP A 339 24.17 21.68 -16.46
CA ASP A 339 23.47 22.23 -17.63
C ASP A 339 22.74 21.10 -18.40
N ALA A 340 23.39 19.94 -18.54
CA ALA A 340 22.80 18.77 -19.19
C ALA A 340 21.65 18.17 -18.36
N VAL A 341 21.80 18.06 -17.04
CA VAL A 341 20.72 17.58 -16.17
C VAL A 341 19.52 18.51 -16.21
N GLN A 342 19.72 19.84 -16.20
CA GLN A 342 18.62 20.81 -16.31
C GLN A 342 17.80 20.62 -17.58
N GLU A 343 18.47 20.42 -18.73
CA GLU A 343 17.80 20.17 -20.02
C GLU A 343 17.01 18.84 -20.00
N GLN A 344 17.60 17.78 -19.46
CA GLN A 344 16.98 16.45 -19.38
C GLN A 344 15.76 16.45 -18.47
N VAL A 345 15.88 17.04 -17.28
CA VAL A 345 14.78 17.12 -16.33
C VAL A 345 13.64 17.96 -16.91
N ALA A 346 13.94 19.05 -17.62
CA ALA A 346 12.91 19.82 -18.32
C ALA A 346 12.14 18.98 -19.35
N GLU A 347 12.82 18.12 -20.10
CA GLU A 347 12.19 17.21 -21.07
C GLU A 347 11.31 16.17 -20.37
N ILE A 348 11.81 15.56 -19.30
CA ILE A 348 11.06 14.59 -18.49
C ILE A 348 9.79 15.24 -17.92
N VAL A 349 9.90 16.40 -17.27
CA VAL A 349 8.74 17.11 -16.70
C VAL A 349 7.76 17.58 -17.78
N ALA A 350 8.23 17.82 -19.01
CA ALA A 350 7.35 18.16 -20.13
C ALA A 350 6.58 16.96 -20.70
N ASN A 351 7.18 15.76 -20.67
CA ASN A 351 6.64 14.55 -21.28
C ASN A 351 6.01 13.58 -20.27
N SER A 352 6.24 13.78 -18.98
CA SER A 352 5.69 13.00 -17.88
C SER A 352 4.91 13.89 -16.92
N ASN A 353 4.04 13.28 -16.12
CA ASN A 353 3.31 13.99 -15.07
C ASN A 353 3.47 13.29 -13.72
N PRO A 354 4.69 13.30 -13.13
CA PRO A 354 4.91 12.83 -11.76
C PRO A 354 3.94 13.50 -10.79
N GLU A 355 3.48 12.71 -9.83
CA GLU A 355 2.62 13.18 -8.73
C GLU A 355 3.40 14.07 -7.75
N LEU A 356 4.68 13.71 -7.59
CA LEU A 356 5.58 14.29 -6.61
C LEU A 356 6.96 14.49 -7.24
N TYR A 357 7.56 15.64 -6.97
CA TYR A 357 8.89 16.00 -7.40
C TYR A 357 9.76 16.23 -6.16
N ILE A 358 10.93 15.58 -6.14
CA ILE A 358 11.91 15.68 -5.07
C ILE A 358 13.25 16.12 -5.67
N LEU A 359 13.83 17.18 -5.10
CA LEU A 359 15.17 17.65 -5.47
C LEU A 359 16.05 17.81 -4.23
N VAL A 360 17.23 17.20 -4.27
CA VAL A 360 18.25 17.31 -3.23
C VAL A 360 19.60 17.67 -3.86
N PRO A 361 19.99 18.95 -3.84
CA PRO A 361 21.37 19.32 -4.16
C PRO A 361 22.29 18.93 -3.00
N PHE A 362 23.48 18.44 -3.29
CA PHE A 362 24.56 18.28 -2.30
C PHE A 362 25.85 18.92 -2.82
N ASN A 363 26.70 19.34 -1.89
CA ASN A 363 27.99 19.99 -2.13
C ASN A 363 28.94 19.59 -0.99
N ASP A 364 30.11 20.24 -0.92
CA ASP A 364 31.00 20.16 0.22
C ASP A 364 31.33 21.55 0.79
N PRO A 365 31.04 21.82 2.08
CA PRO A 365 30.48 20.90 3.10
C PRO A 365 28.95 20.92 3.21
N ASP A 366 28.26 21.68 2.36
CA ASP A 366 26.82 21.96 2.50
C ASP A 366 25.96 20.92 1.76
N VAL A 367 24.85 20.49 2.37
CA VAL A 367 23.90 19.51 1.80
C VAL A 367 22.48 20.07 1.89
N GLY A 368 21.70 19.90 0.83
CA GLY A 368 20.33 20.39 0.72
C GLY A 368 20.23 21.85 0.25
N PRO A 369 19.03 22.46 0.35
CA PRO A 369 17.84 21.94 1.02
C PRO A 369 17.09 20.86 0.22
N LEU A 370 16.37 19.98 0.92
CA LEU A 370 15.37 19.09 0.32
C LEU A 370 14.17 19.92 -0.16
N LEU A 371 13.78 19.76 -1.41
CA LEU A 371 12.51 20.23 -1.95
C LEU A 371 11.60 19.03 -2.23
N THR A 372 10.37 19.09 -1.73
CA THR A 372 9.30 18.13 -2.04
C THR A 372 8.06 18.92 -2.47
N THR A 373 7.59 18.75 -3.70
CA THR A 373 6.44 19.49 -4.23
C THR A 373 5.66 18.68 -5.26
N SER A 374 4.35 18.90 -5.37
CA SER A 374 3.54 18.42 -6.49
C SER A 374 3.40 19.45 -7.62
N ASN A 375 4.05 20.61 -7.48
CA ASN A 375 4.01 21.68 -8.48
C ASN A 375 5.23 21.60 -9.40
N SER A 376 5.01 21.19 -10.65
CA SER A 376 6.06 21.08 -11.66
C SER A 376 6.79 22.40 -11.94
N SER A 377 6.10 23.55 -11.83
CA SER A 377 6.74 24.86 -12.03
C SER A 377 7.71 25.20 -10.90
N GLU A 378 7.34 24.91 -9.66
CA GLU A 378 8.19 25.14 -8.49
C GLU A 378 9.43 24.24 -8.54
N PHE A 379 9.23 22.97 -8.89
CA PHE A 379 10.33 22.04 -9.10
C PHE A 379 11.28 22.51 -10.21
N MET A 380 10.75 22.91 -11.37
CA MET A 380 11.58 23.41 -12.47
C MET A 380 12.30 24.71 -12.11
N ASP A 381 11.69 25.60 -11.33
CA ASP A 381 12.36 26.81 -10.83
C ASP A 381 13.57 26.44 -9.95
N ALA A 382 13.44 25.43 -9.09
CA ALA A 382 14.53 24.94 -8.26
C ALA A 382 15.63 24.24 -9.08
N VAL A 383 15.26 23.41 -10.05
CA VAL A 383 16.20 22.75 -10.99
C VAL A 383 16.99 23.79 -11.77
N ASN A 384 16.32 24.81 -12.33
CA ASN A 384 16.96 25.89 -13.08
C ASN A 384 17.83 26.81 -12.21
N ALA A 385 17.67 26.77 -10.88
CA ALA A 385 18.49 27.53 -9.94
C ALA A 385 19.77 26.81 -9.54
N LEU A 386 19.95 25.54 -9.91
CA LEU A 386 21.19 24.78 -9.67
C LEU A 386 22.36 25.44 -10.39
N TYR A 387 23.51 25.54 -9.72
CA TYR A 387 24.76 25.98 -10.32
C TYR A 387 25.95 25.33 -9.61
N ALA A 388 26.99 25.02 -10.38
CA ALA A 388 28.23 24.44 -9.86
C ALA A 388 29.05 25.47 -9.08
N SER A 389 29.47 25.13 -7.86
CA SER A 389 30.39 25.92 -7.07
C SER A 389 31.06 25.11 -5.95
N GLY A 390 32.19 25.58 -5.41
CA GLY A 390 32.76 24.97 -4.20
C GLY A 390 33.55 23.68 -4.45
N GLY A 391 33.39 22.70 -3.54
CA GLY A 391 34.09 21.40 -3.53
C GLY A 391 35.39 21.41 -2.72
N GLY A 392 36.39 22.21 -3.11
CA GLY A 392 37.62 22.40 -2.33
C GLY A 392 38.57 21.17 -2.32
N ASP A 393 38.13 20.03 -1.80
CA ASP A 393 38.70 18.69 -2.02
C ASP A 393 37.84 17.85 -2.97
N GLU A 394 38.33 16.68 -3.38
CA GLU A 394 37.66 15.82 -4.37
C GLU A 394 36.54 14.95 -3.79
N PRO A 395 36.65 14.38 -2.57
CA PRO A 395 35.55 13.62 -2.00
C PRO A 395 34.39 14.51 -1.52
N GLU A 396 33.16 14.17 -1.88
CA GLU A 396 31.94 14.97 -1.65
C GLU A 396 31.00 14.33 -0.61
N MET A 397 29.83 14.93 -0.35
CA MET A 397 28.86 14.52 0.68
C MET A 397 27.68 13.69 0.12
N PHE A 398 27.97 12.75 -0.78
CA PHE A 398 26.97 11.94 -1.49
C PHE A 398 26.00 11.22 -0.54
N TRP A 399 26.50 10.58 0.51
CA TRP A 399 25.65 9.77 1.38
C TRP A 399 24.69 10.63 2.20
N SER A 400 25.13 11.81 2.65
CA SER A 400 24.27 12.79 3.30
C SER A 400 23.20 13.33 2.35
N GLY A 401 23.53 13.55 1.07
CA GLY A 401 22.55 13.87 0.03
C GLY A 401 21.53 12.75 -0.17
N LEU A 402 21.98 11.50 -0.26
CA LEU A 402 21.11 10.33 -0.38
C LEU A 402 20.20 10.16 0.85
N GLN A 403 20.67 10.49 2.05
CA GLN A 403 19.84 10.46 3.27
C GLN A 403 18.62 11.37 3.12
N LEU A 404 18.82 12.63 2.73
CA LEU A 404 17.71 13.57 2.49
C LEU A 404 16.78 13.09 1.37
N ALA A 405 17.35 12.50 0.31
CA ALA A 405 16.54 11.96 -0.78
C ALA A 405 15.66 10.78 -0.31
N LEU A 406 16.20 9.85 0.50
CA LEU A 406 15.43 8.74 1.08
C LEU A 406 14.36 9.21 2.09
N THR A 407 14.59 10.32 2.79
CA THR A 407 13.56 10.95 3.63
C THR A 407 12.42 11.50 2.79
N GLY A 408 12.72 12.21 1.69
CA GLY A 408 11.70 12.85 0.85
C GLY A 408 10.99 11.91 -0.13
N THR A 409 11.64 10.82 -0.52
CA THR A 409 11.12 9.90 -1.54
C THR A 409 10.16 8.89 -0.93
N PRO A 410 8.92 8.76 -1.46
CA PRO A 410 8.01 7.69 -1.05
C PRO A 410 8.64 6.31 -1.24
N ALA A 411 8.19 5.37 -0.43
CA ALA A 411 8.67 3.99 -0.51
C ALA A 411 8.31 3.34 -1.87
N TYR A 412 9.14 2.44 -2.40
CA TYR A 412 9.14 1.97 -3.81
C TYR A 412 9.43 3.06 -4.86
N GLY A 413 9.89 4.24 -4.44
CA GLY A 413 10.31 5.29 -5.34
C GLY A 413 11.70 5.04 -5.92
N ASP A 414 11.92 5.57 -7.12
CA ASP A 414 13.23 5.57 -7.75
C ASP A 414 13.95 6.88 -7.42
N ILE A 415 15.23 6.78 -7.03
CA ILE A 415 16.11 7.91 -6.72
C ILE A 415 17.25 7.93 -7.74
N PHE A 416 17.40 9.04 -8.45
CA PHE A 416 18.45 9.26 -9.42
C PHE A 416 19.53 10.18 -8.83
N CYS A 417 20.70 9.60 -8.56
CA CYS A 417 21.83 10.30 -7.97
C CYS A 417 22.88 10.66 -9.04
N PHE A 418 23.17 11.95 -9.20
CA PHE A 418 24.17 12.46 -10.15
C PHE A 418 25.43 12.94 -9.43
N THR A 419 26.59 12.45 -9.83
CA THR A 419 27.89 12.86 -9.27
C THR A 419 29.02 12.59 -10.27
N ASP A 420 30.16 13.26 -10.10
CA ASP A 420 31.41 12.99 -10.83
C ASP A 420 32.57 12.56 -9.88
N ALA A 421 32.26 12.38 -8.59
CA ALA A 421 33.24 12.27 -7.52
C ALA A 421 33.02 11.06 -6.59
N SER A 422 34.03 10.80 -5.76
CA SER A 422 33.95 9.88 -4.62
C SER A 422 33.26 10.57 -3.43
N ALA A 423 32.80 9.83 -2.41
CA ALA A 423 32.21 10.41 -1.20
C ALA A 423 33.10 10.24 0.03
N LYS A 424 33.15 11.22 0.94
CA LYS A 424 33.92 11.15 2.20
C LYS A 424 33.11 10.78 3.45
N ASP A 425 31.79 10.70 3.31
CA ASP A 425 30.84 10.40 4.39
C ASP A 425 30.38 8.93 4.39
N GLY A 426 31.24 8.02 3.94
CA GLY A 426 30.96 6.58 3.79
C GLY A 426 30.56 5.85 5.08
N GLN A 427 30.75 6.44 6.26
CA GLN A 427 30.21 5.92 7.51
C GLN A 427 28.68 5.80 7.53
N LEU A 428 27.97 6.53 6.65
CA LEU A 428 26.52 6.49 6.52
C LEU A 428 26.04 5.34 5.62
N MET A 429 26.92 4.79 4.77
CA MET A 429 26.59 3.84 3.70
C MET A 429 25.69 2.69 4.14
N GLU A 430 26.10 1.93 5.17
CA GLU A 430 25.38 0.71 5.56
C GLU A 430 23.98 1.03 6.10
N GLY A 431 23.84 2.15 6.82
CA GLY A 431 22.53 2.57 7.33
C GLY A 431 21.58 3.02 6.22
N LEU A 432 22.11 3.67 5.19
CA LEU A 432 21.32 4.16 4.06
C LEU A 432 20.96 3.05 3.06
N ILE A 433 21.85 2.07 2.84
CA ILE A 433 21.50 0.85 2.08
C ILE A 433 20.37 0.11 2.79
N SER A 434 20.47 -0.06 4.13
CA SER A 434 19.41 -0.70 4.92
C SER A 434 18.09 0.07 4.84
N LEU A 435 18.11 1.41 4.92
CA LEU A 435 16.92 2.26 4.78
C LEU A 435 16.30 2.11 3.38
N ALA A 436 17.11 2.17 2.32
CA ALA A 436 16.65 2.00 0.95
C ALA A 436 16.03 0.61 0.72
N GLN A 437 16.63 -0.46 1.25
CA GLN A 437 16.07 -1.82 1.20
C GLN A 437 14.72 -1.92 1.95
N GLN A 438 14.63 -1.34 3.15
CA GLN A 438 13.38 -1.32 3.93
C GLN A 438 12.27 -0.55 3.20
N GLN A 439 12.61 0.61 2.62
CA GLN A 439 11.68 1.41 1.82
C GLN A 439 11.45 0.81 0.42
N ASN A 440 12.24 -0.17 0.00
CA ASN A 440 12.30 -0.70 -1.37
C ASN A 440 12.56 0.39 -2.43
N ASN A 441 13.29 1.44 -2.05
CA ASN A 441 13.66 2.50 -2.98
C ASN A 441 14.83 2.04 -3.83
N LYS A 442 14.71 2.16 -5.16
CA LYS A 442 15.80 1.84 -6.07
C LYS A 442 16.70 3.05 -6.20
N VAL A 443 17.99 2.88 -6.00
CA VAL A 443 18.95 3.98 -6.12
C VAL A 443 19.78 3.78 -7.39
N THR A 444 19.52 4.62 -8.38
CA THR A 444 20.28 4.66 -9.62
C THR A 444 21.34 5.75 -9.53
N VAL A 445 22.61 5.37 -9.65
CA VAL A 445 23.74 6.31 -9.61
C VAL A 445 24.22 6.54 -11.04
N ILE A 446 24.19 7.80 -11.48
CA ILE A 446 24.74 8.25 -12.76
C ILE A 446 26.06 8.97 -12.47
N LEU A 447 27.17 8.37 -12.90
CA LEU A 447 28.53 8.84 -12.64
C LEU A 447 29.17 9.38 -13.93
N SER A 448 29.58 10.65 -13.94
CA SER A 448 30.39 11.22 -15.03
C SER A 448 31.90 11.08 -14.75
N ASP A 449 32.68 10.72 -15.77
CA ASP A 449 34.16 10.76 -15.81
C ASP A 449 34.99 9.69 -15.06
N ILE A 450 34.71 8.39 -15.29
CA ILE A 450 35.66 7.31 -14.89
C ILE A 450 36.95 7.33 -15.74
N PHE A 451 36.91 7.86 -16.98
CA PHE A 451 37.94 7.62 -17.98
C PHE A 451 39.09 8.64 -18.03
N ARG A 452 38.97 9.86 -17.46
CA ARG A 452 40.16 10.73 -17.30
C ARG A 452 41.20 10.16 -16.34
N LYS A 453 40.81 9.31 -15.38
CA LYS A 453 41.74 8.73 -14.39
C LYS A 453 42.49 7.50 -14.90
N ARG A 454 41.97 6.76 -15.89
CA ARG A 454 42.73 5.63 -16.50
C ARG A 454 43.83 6.08 -17.47
N SER A 455 43.76 7.32 -17.99
CA SER A 455 44.75 7.84 -18.95
C SER A 455 46.01 8.46 -18.32
N ASN A 456 46.01 8.74 -17.02
CA ASN A 456 47.22 9.06 -16.27
C ASN A 456 47.50 7.91 -15.31
N GLY A 457 48.37 6.99 -15.71
CA GLY A 457 48.79 5.89 -14.86
C GLY A 457 49.47 6.38 -13.59
N ASP A 458 48.69 6.51 -12.52
CA ASP A 458 49.16 6.21 -11.18
C ASP A 458 48.44 4.93 -10.76
N GLU A 459 49.21 3.84 -10.73
CA GLU A 459 48.90 2.72 -9.86
C GLU A 459 48.81 3.32 -8.44
N ASP A 460 47.61 3.42 -7.87
CA ASP A 460 47.47 3.58 -6.42
C ASP A 460 47.84 2.25 -5.75
N THR A 461 49.13 1.93 -5.82
CA THR A 461 49.75 1.01 -4.88
C THR A 461 49.75 1.72 -3.55
N GLY A 462 48.86 1.31 -2.65
CA GLY A 462 48.86 1.79 -1.28
C GLY A 462 50.22 1.58 -0.62
N VAL A 463 51.06 2.62 -0.54
CA VAL A 463 52.13 2.80 0.45
C VAL A 463 52.45 4.29 0.62
N GLY A 464 52.06 4.83 1.78
CA GLY A 464 52.66 5.95 2.53
C GLY A 464 53.43 7.06 1.79
N GLY A 465 52.81 8.24 1.68
CA GLY A 465 53.47 9.53 1.47
C GLY A 465 53.08 10.55 2.53
N GLU A 466 53.98 10.81 3.49
CA GLU A 466 53.84 11.85 4.50
C GLU A 466 53.76 13.26 3.86
N GLY A 467 52.58 13.88 3.89
CA GLY A 467 52.34 15.24 3.43
C GLY A 467 51.09 15.84 4.06
N GLY A 468 51.16 16.17 5.35
CA GLY A 468 50.00 16.45 6.19
C GLY A 468 49.13 17.65 5.77
N ARG A 469 47.86 17.37 5.48
CA ARG A 469 46.72 18.02 6.13
C ARG A 469 45.98 16.93 6.91
N ARG A 470 45.82 17.14 8.22
CA ARG A 470 45.05 16.25 9.09
C ARG A 470 43.60 16.26 8.61
N GLY A 471 43.18 15.24 7.87
CA GLY A 471 41.77 14.84 7.84
C GLY A 471 41.32 14.59 9.28
N LYS A 472 40.08 14.96 9.61
CA LYS A 472 39.53 14.66 10.93
C LYS A 472 39.47 13.12 11.05
N VAL A 473 39.65 12.63 12.28
CA VAL A 473 39.42 11.20 12.57
C VAL A 473 37.92 10.97 12.39
N GLY A 474 37.50 10.38 11.26
CA GLY A 474 36.08 10.14 10.95
C GLY A 474 35.72 9.92 9.47
N ASP A 475 36.52 10.40 8.51
CA ASP A 475 36.16 10.37 7.09
C ASP A 475 36.43 8.97 6.48
N VAL A 476 35.39 8.33 5.93
CA VAL A 476 35.47 7.05 5.20
C VAL A 476 35.19 7.32 3.72
N ASN A 477 36.22 7.20 2.88
CA ASN A 477 36.08 7.45 1.44
C ASN A 477 35.45 6.23 0.73
N THR A 478 34.47 6.49 -0.14
CA THR A 478 33.73 5.49 -0.94
C THR A 478 33.64 5.96 -2.40
N GLY A 479 33.54 5.05 -3.36
CA GLY A 479 33.48 5.38 -4.79
C GLY A 479 32.75 4.34 -5.62
N VAL A 480 33.27 4.02 -6.81
CA VAL A 480 32.59 3.19 -7.82
C VAL A 480 32.13 1.83 -7.28
N ALA A 481 32.96 1.16 -6.47
CA ALA A 481 32.61 -0.16 -5.93
C ALA A 481 31.45 -0.10 -4.94
N GLU A 482 31.43 0.93 -4.08
CA GLU A 482 30.35 1.15 -3.12
C GLU A 482 29.07 1.65 -3.79
N TYR A 483 29.16 2.46 -4.85
CA TYR A 483 28.00 2.85 -5.66
C TYR A 483 27.40 1.67 -6.43
N GLN A 484 28.23 0.77 -6.98
CA GLN A 484 27.75 -0.48 -7.59
C GLN A 484 27.02 -1.33 -6.56
N ARG A 485 27.59 -1.49 -5.36
CA ARG A 485 26.96 -2.24 -4.29
C ARG A 485 25.61 -1.63 -3.88
N LEU A 486 25.52 -0.30 -3.77
CA LEU A 486 24.27 0.40 -3.50
C LEU A 486 23.21 0.10 -4.57
N ALA A 487 23.56 0.20 -5.84
CA ALA A 487 22.67 -0.12 -6.95
C ALA A 487 22.18 -1.58 -6.90
N ASP A 488 23.12 -2.54 -6.76
CA ASP A 488 22.80 -3.97 -6.71
C ASP A 488 21.90 -4.33 -5.51
N GLU A 489 22.19 -3.76 -4.34
CA GLU A 489 21.45 -4.05 -3.11
C GLU A 489 20.06 -3.41 -3.06
N THR A 490 19.83 -2.34 -3.83
CA THR A 490 18.54 -1.62 -3.89
C THR A 490 17.71 -1.97 -5.13
N GLY A 491 18.27 -2.73 -6.08
CA GLY A 491 17.63 -3.00 -7.37
C GLY A 491 17.70 -1.84 -8.35
N GLY A 492 18.56 -0.84 -8.08
CA GLY A 492 18.86 0.27 -8.99
C GLY A 492 19.97 -0.07 -10.00
N LEU A 493 20.54 0.96 -10.63
CA LEU A 493 21.60 0.82 -11.64
C LEU A 493 22.80 1.74 -11.35
N LEU A 494 24.01 1.27 -11.64
CA LEU A 494 25.17 2.14 -11.78
C LEU A 494 25.41 2.39 -13.27
N ILE A 495 25.29 3.64 -13.69
CA ILE A 495 25.50 4.07 -15.07
C ILE A 495 26.73 4.96 -15.12
N SER A 496 27.73 4.54 -15.88
CA SER A 496 28.92 5.33 -16.16
C SER A 496 28.82 5.94 -17.55
N THR A 497 29.05 7.25 -17.64
CA THR A 497 29.10 7.96 -18.92
C THR A 497 30.27 8.94 -19.00
N ASP A 498 30.75 9.24 -20.21
CA ASP A 498 31.85 10.19 -20.44
C ASP A 498 31.40 11.65 -20.19
N LYS A 499 30.11 11.94 -20.43
CA LYS A 499 29.34 13.15 -20.09
C LYS A 499 27.88 12.75 -19.94
N PHE A 500 27.06 13.46 -19.16
CA PHE A 500 25.63 13.16 -19.08
C PHE A 500 24.96 13.41 -20.46
N ASP A 501 24.96 12.43 -21.36
CA ASP A 501 24.31 12.51 -22.67
C ASP A 501 22.80 12.48 -22.47
N VAL A 502 22.14 13.51 -23.01
CA VAL A 502 20.70 13.74 -22.88
C VAL A 502 19.87 12.56 -23.35
N ASN A 503 20.31 11.87 -24.42
CA ASN A 503 19.51 10.81 -25.03
C ASN A 503 19.50 9.50 -24.24
N ASP A 504 20.53 9.22 -23.45
CA ASP A 504 20.62 7.97 -22.70
C ASP A 504 19.94 8.07 -21.32
N ILE A 505 20.01 9.25 -20.68
CA ILE A 505 19.54 9.43 -19.30
C ILE A 505 18.03 9.73 -19.25
N VAL A 506 17.49 10.51 -20.19
CA VAL A 506 16.05 10.86 -20.22
C VAL A 506 15.19 9.62 -20.26
N ASN A 507 15.55 8.64 -21.09
CA ASN A 507 14.78 7.42 -21.24
C ASN A 507 14.87 6.51 -20.00
N ILE A 508 16.04 6.46 -19.35
CA ILE A 508 16.22 5.70 -18.11
C ILE A 508 15.39 6.33 -16.98
N ILE A 509 15.44 7.64 -16.81
CA ILE A 509 14.65 8.33 -15.78
C ILE A 509 13.15 8.23 -16.12
N GLY A 510 12.77 8.44 -17.38
CA GLY A 510 11.39 8.32 -17.85
C GLY A 510 10.79 6.96 -17.54
N SER A 511 11.54 5.87 -17.74
CA SER A 511 11.09 4.52 -17.39
C SER A 511 10.91 4.29 -15.88
N GLY A 512 11.71 4.94 -15.02
CA GLY A 512 11.54 4.85 -13.56
C GLY A 512 10.38 5.70 -13.03
N ILE A 513 9.80 6.55 -13.88
CA ILE A 513 8.61 7.35 -13.62
C ILE A 513 7.33 6.58 -14.04
N GLU A 514 7.45 5.43 -14.70
CA GLU A 514 6.29 4.61 -15.10
C GLU A 514 5.64 3.96 -13.87
N THR A 515 4.31 3.92 -13.86
CA THR A 515 3.51 3.70 -12.65
C THR A 515 3.27 2.23 -12.33
N SER A 516 3.71 1.30 -13.18
CA SER A 516 3.44 -0.15 -13.07
C SER A 516 4.58 -1.03 -13.60
N THR A 517 5.82 -0.55 -13.46
CA THR A 517 7.01 -1.32 -13.85
C THR A 517 7.28 -2.47 -12.88
N VAL A 518 7.22 -3.70 -13.37
CA VAL A 518 7.56 -4.93 -12.65
C VAL A 518 8.84 -5.55 -13.19
N THR A 519 9.50 -6.38 -12.39
CA THR A 519 10.70 -7.11 -12.82
C THR A 519 10.36 -8.57 -13.10
N LEU A 520 10.70 -9.06 -14.28
CA LEU A 520 10.49 -10.45 -14.68
C LEU A 520 11.78 -11.28 -14.53
N LEU A 521 12.95 -10.67 -14.74
CA LEU A 521 14.25 -11.30 -14.55
C LEU A 521 15.23 -10.26 -14.02
N ASN A 522 16.05 -10.64 -13.03
CA ASN A 522 17.16 -9.81 -12.56
C ASN A 522 18.41 -10.66 -12.34
N VAL A 523 19.47 -10.39 -13.10
CA VAL A 523 20.79 -11.04 -12.97
C VAL A 523 21.83 -9.93 -12.93
N VAL A 524 22.55 -9.79 -11.81
CA VAL A 524 23.49 -8.67 -11.59
C VAL A 524 24.95 -9.10 -11.74
N GLU A 525 25.26 -10.39 -11.62
CA GLU A 525 26.62 -10.94 -11.75
C GLU A 525 26.68 -12.10 -12.77
N ALA A 526 26.22 -11.87 -14.00
CA ALA A 526 26.34 -12.87 -15.07
C ALA A 526 27.81 -13.05 -15.48
N LEU A 527 28.24 -14.31 -15.68
CA LEU A 527 29.61 -14.67 -16.05
C LEU A 527 29.63 -15.52 -17.32
N GLY A 528 30.43 -15.13 -18.31
CA GLY A 528 30.57 -15.91 -19.54
C GLY A 528 29.29 -15.88 -20.37
N SER A 529 28.72 -17.05 -20.64
CA SER A 529 27.45 -17.19 -21.37
C SER A 529 26.28 -17.39 -20.41
N LEU A 530 25.22 -16.62 -20.59
CA LEU A 530 23.97 -16.74 -19.84
C LEU A 530 22.86 -17.14 -20.81
N VAL A 531 22.04 -18.10 -20.41
CA VAL A 531 20.79 -18.46 -21.10
C VAL A 531 19.69 -18.52 -20.05
N LYS A 532 18.63 -17.73 -20.22
CA LYS A 532 17.49 -17.68 -19.30
C LYS A 532 16.17 -17.61 -20.05
N THR A 533 15.16 -18.22 -19.47
CA THR A 533 13.77 -18.13 -19.95
C THR A 533 12.96 -17.24 -19.01
N VAL A 534 12.00 -16.51 -19.56
CA VAL A 534 11.09 -15.65 -18.81
C VAL A 534 9.67 -15.81 -19.36
N ALA A 535 8.69 -15.88 -18.46
CA ALA A 535 7.30 -15.99 -18.84
C ALA A 535 6.67 -14.60 -19.01
N VAL A 536 6.12 -14.33 -20.18
CA VAL A 536 5.38 -13.10 -20.52
C VAL A 536 3.88 -13.45 -20.54
N ASP A 537 3.16 -13.03 -19.52
CA ASP A 537 1.74 -13.32 -19.34
C ASP A 537 0.83 -12.19 -19.87
N ASP A 538 -0.48 -12.43 -19.84
CA ASP A 538 -1.53 -11.54 -20.38
C ASP A 538 -1.57 -10.14 -19.76
N SER A 539 -1.05 -9.97 -18.54
CA SER A 539 -1.03 -8.67 -17.87
C SER A 539 0.12 -7.78 -18.34
N VAL A 540 1.09 -8.32 -19.09
CA VAL A 540 2.24 -7.57 -19.60
C VAL A 540 1.82 -6.72 -20.80
N VAL A 541 2.01 -5.40 -20.67
CA VAL A 541 1.71 -4.42 -21.72
C VAL A 541 2.92 -4.21 -22.63
N ASP A 542 4.10 -4.05 -22.04
CA ASP A 542 5.37 -3.93 -22.73
C ASP A 542 6.45 -4.72 -21.99
N LEU A 543 7.56 -4.98 -22.68
CA LEU A 543 8.71 -5.72 -22.16
C LEU A 543 9.98 -4.94 -22.47
N GLU A 544 10.82 -4.66 -21.48
CA GLU A 544 12.10 -3.97 -21.68
C GLU A 544 13.27 -4.83 -21.21
N VAL A 545 14.27 -4.99 -22.08
CA VAL A 545 15.51 -5.72 -21.78
C VAL A 545 16.62 -4.72 -21.57
N ARG A 546 17.25 -4.76 -20.40
CA ARG A 546 18.43 -3.96 -20.03
C ARG A 546 19.65 -4.86 -19.86
N ILE A 547 20.77 -4.42 -20.44
CA ILE A 547 22.06 -5.07 -20.30
C ILE A 547 23.08 -4.02 -19.90
N THR A 548 23.73 -4.21 -18.75
CA THR A 548 24.80 -3.34 -18.25
C THR A 548 26.12 -4.11 -18.26
N GLY A 549 27.15 -3.50 -18.83
CA GLY A 549 28.43 -4.11 -19.16
C GLY A 549 28.70 -4.10 -20.66
N GLU A 550 29.96 -4.28 -21.03
CA GLU A 550 30.29 -4.59 -22.43
C GLU A 550 29.71 -5.97 -22.78
N ILE A 551 29.14 -6.16 -23.96
CA ILE A 551 28.54 -7.44 -24.38
C ILE A 551 29.03 -7.78 -25.80
N ILE A 552 29.37 -9.05 -26.05
CA ILE A 552 29.79 -9.51 -27.40
C ILE A 552 28.59 -10.00 -28.19
N THR A 553 27.73 -10.81 -27.57
CA THR A 553 26.49 -11.31 -28.20
C THR A 553 25.34 -11.18 -27.22
N ALA A 554 24.19 -10.72 -27.71
CA ALA A 554 22.95 -10.71 -26.96
C ALA A 554 21.79 -10.96 -27.92
N VAL A 555 21.11 -12.09 -27.76
CA VAL A 555 19.97 -12.48 -28.60
C VAL A 555 18.81 -12.82 -27.70
N ILE A 556 17.67 -12.15 -27.89
CA ILE A 556 16.42 -12.51 -27.24
C ILE A 556 15.48 -13.14 -28.27
N THR A 557 14.83 -14.24 -27.91
CA THR A 557 13.90 -14.98 -28.76
C THR A 557 12.53 -14.94 -28.12
N ASP A 558 11.53 -14.47 -28.86
CA ASP A 558 10.15 -14.43 -28.39
C ASP A 558 9.47 -15.81 -28.46
N ALA A 559 8.25 -15.90 -27.91
CA ALA A 559 7.47 -17.14 -27.88
C ALA A 559 7.07 -17.68 -29.28
N SER A 560 7.17 -16.87 -30.35
CA SER A 560 6.95 -17.30 -31.73
C SER A 560 8.21 -17.90 -32.37
N GLY A 561 9.36 -17.80 -31.70
CA GLY A 561 10.66 -18.23 -32.21
C GLY A 561 11.41 -17.14 -32.99
N THR A 562 10.92 -15.90 -33.00
CA THR A 562 11.61 -14.78 -33.65
C THR A 562 12.76 -14.31 -32.76
N ALA A 563 13.96 -14.21 -33.34
CA ALA A 563 15.17 -13.82 -32.63
C ALA A 563 15.60 -12.39 -32.97
N TYR A 564 15.84 -11.58 -31.95
CA TYR A 564 16.28 -10.19 -32.02
C TYR A 564 17.71 -10.08 -31.50
N ASP A 565 18.64 -9.58 -32.32
CA ASP A 565 20.02 -9.31 -31.91
C ASP A 565 20.09 -7.94 -31.24
N LEU A 566 20.25 -7.94 -29.92
CA LEU A 566 20.30 -6.73 -29.10
C LEU A 566 21.59 -5.93 -29.31
N THR A 567 22.54 -6.44 -30.09
CA THR A 567 23.79 -5.75 -30.46
C THR A 567 23.72 -5.06 -31.82
N ASP A 568 22.66 -5.29 -32.60
CA ASP A 568 22.45 -4.69 -33.92
C ASP A 568 21.38 -3.59 -33.88
N LYS A 569 21.80 -2.37 -33.55
CA LYS A 569 20.93 -1.20 -33.49
C LYS A 569 20.15 -0.96 -34.80
N GLU A 570 20.78 -1.12 -35.96
CA GLU A 570 20.13 -0.83 -37.25
C GLU A 570 19.00 -1.83 -37.54
N ALA A 571 19.19 -3.10 -37.18
CA ALA A 571 18.15 -4.11 -37.30
C ALA A 571 16.99 -3.85 -36.33
N LEU A 572 17.28 -3.47 -35.08
CA LEU A 572 16.26 -3.15 -34.09
C LEU A 572 15.44 -1.92 -34.48
N ASP A 573 16.08 -0.84 -34.90
CA ASP A 573 15.42 0.40 -35.35
C ASP A 573 14.50 0.17 -36.58
N ALA A 574 14.76 -0.90 -37.35
CA ALA A 574 13.96 -1.30 -38.51
C ALA A 574 12.85 -2.31 -38.20
N THR A 575 12.74 -2.77 -36.94
CA THR A 575 11.78 -3.79 -36.52
C THR A 575 10.53 -3.15 -35.93
N ASP A 576 9.36 -3.54 -36.41
CA ASP A 576 8.08 -3.04 -35.89
C ASP A 576 7.89 -3.45 -34.42
N ASN A 577 7.29 -2.56 -33.63
CA ASN A 577 7.03 -2.71 -32.19
C ASN A 577 8.28 -2.87 -31.30
N VAL A 578 9.47 -2.57 -31.82
CA VAL A 578 10.73 -2.53 -31.08
C VAL A 578 11.23 -1.09 -31.00
N GLU A 579 11.59 -0.66 -29.79
CA GLU A 579 12.12 0.67 -29.51
C GLU A 579 13.51 0.53 -28.86
N VAL A 580 14.51 1.18 -29.45
CA VAL A 580 15.85 1.24 -28.87
C VAL A 580 15.95 2.40 -27.89
N VAL A 581 15.73 2.09 -26.62
CA VAL A 581 15.73 3.04 -25.49
C VAL A 581 17.13 3.63 -25.26
N SER A 582 18.17 2.79 -25.27
CA SER A 582 19.58 3.20 -25.25
C SER A 582 20.46 2.13 -25.88
N HIS A 583 21.56 2.55 -26.52
CA HIS A 583 22.47 1.62 -27.18
C HIS A 583 23.91 2.14 -27.16
N THR A 584 24.54 2.04 -25.99
CA THR A 584 25.96 2.36 -25.78
C THR A 584 26.81 1.07 -25.72
N ASN A 585 28.13 1.23 -25.56
CA ASN A 585 29.03 0.10 -25.39
C ASN A 585 28.78 -0.64 -24.08
N THR A 586 28.46 0.09 -23.00
CA THR A 586 28.35 -0.41 -21.63
C THR A 586 26.90 -0.51 -21.14
N PHE A 587 25.94 0.00 -21.89
CA PHE A 587 24.52 -0.09 -21.56
C PHE A 587 23.67 -0.27 -22.82
N LYS A 588 22.76 -1.23 -22.81
CA LYS A 588 21.78 -1.46 -23.87
C LYS A 588 20.41 -1.63 -23.24
N ALA A 589 19.44 -0.88 -23.73
CA ALA A 589 18.05 -0.97 -23.33
C ALA A 589 17.16 -1.03 -24.58
N VAL A 590 16.35 -2.07 -24.68
CA VAL A 590 15.47 -2.32 -25.82
C VAL A 590 14.08 -2.68 -25.31
N ARG A 591 13.06 -1.96 -25.77
CA ARG A 591 11.67 -2.10 -25.36
C ARG A 591 10.85 -2.71 -26.49
N PHE A 592 10.03 -3.69 -26.16
CA PHE A 592 9.06 -4.36 -27.01
C PHE A 592 7.68 -3.86 -26.59
N THR A 593 7.07 -3.02 -27.41
CA THR A 593 5.82 -2.29 -27.09
C THR A 593 4.55 -3.13 -27.25
N ALA A 594 4.69 -4.31 -27.86
CA ALA A 594 3.61 -5.29 -28.02
C ALA A 594 4.22 -6.71 -28.00
N PRO A 595 4.70 -7.20 -26.85
CA PRO A 595 5.40 -8.47 -26.76
C PRO A 595 4.44 -9.65 -27.00
N VAL A 596 4.90 -10.67 -27.73
CA VAL A 596 4.18 -11.94 -27.89
C VAL A 596 4.07 -12.64 -26.54
N TYR A 597 2.87 -12.97 -26.08
CA TYR A 597 2.70 -13.72 -24.83
C TYR A 597 3.27 -15.14 -24.92
N GLY A 598 3.91 -15.61 -23.85
CA GLY A 598 4.51 -16.95 -23.75
C GLY A 598 5.93 -16.91 -23.17
N GLU A 599 6.66 -18.00 -23.35
CA GLU A 599 8.04 -18.11 -22.87
C GLU A 599 9.02 -17.44 -23.84
N TRP A 600 9.75 -16.45 -23.34
CA TRP A 600 10.86 -15.79 -24.04
C TRP A 600 12.18 -16.38 -23.55
N SER A 601 13.20 -16.37 -24.41
CA SER A 601 14.55 -16.87 -24.09
C SER A 601 15.60 -15.83 -24.43
N ILE A 602 16.42 -15.45 -23.46
CA ILE A 602 17.56 -14.55 -23.64
C ILE A 602 18.87 -15.34 -23.57
N SER A 603 19.76 -15.08 -24.53
CA SER A 603 21.08 -15.69 -24.66
C SER A 603 22.13 -14.60 -24.82
N THR A 604 23.06 -14.49 -23.88
CA THR A 604 24.11 -13.48 -23.86
C THR A 604 25.49 -14.11 -23.68
N SER A 605 26.53 -13.43 -24.14
CA SER A 605 27.92 -13.85 -23.93
C SER A 605 28.87 -12.68 -23.78
N TYR A 606 29.67 -12.71 -22.72
CA TYR A 606 30.73 -11.76 -22.47
C TYR A 606 31.86 -12.36 -21.60
N PRO A 607 33.13 -11.93 -21.74
CA PRO A 607 34.25 -12.51 -20.97
C PRO A 607 34.29 -12.12 -19.50
N ASP A 608 33.78 -10.93 -19.13
CA ASP A 608 33.76 -10.45 -17.75
C ASP A 608 32.33 -10.41 -17.19
N VAL A 609 32.17 -9.83 -15.99
CA VAL A 609 30.88 -9.71 -15.30
C VAL A 609 30.00 -8.66 -15.98
N TYR A 610 28.71 -8.97 -16.14
CA TYR A 610 27.68 -8.07 -16.67
C TYR A 610 26.34 -8.34 -15.99
N ALA A 611 25.38 -7.42 -16.16
CA ALA A 611 24.02 -7.54 -15.64
C ALA A 611 23.00 -7.62 -16.78
N VAL A 612 21.93 -8.39 -16.56
CA VAL A 612 20.77 -8.52 -17.45
C VAL A 612 19.50 -8.41 -16.61
N THR A 613 18.68 -7.43 -16.92
CA THR A 613 17.38 -7.22 -16.27
C THR A 613 16.29 -7.18 -17.33
N ILE A 614 15.17 -7.86 -17.08
CA ILE A 614 13.98 -7.81 -17.92
C ILE A 614 12.86 -7.21 -17.08
N LEU A 615 12.37 -6.06 -17.53
CA LEU A 615 11.28 -5.30 -16.93
C LEU A 615 10.02 -5.41 -17.81
N ALA A 616 8.87 -5.10 -17.23
CA ALA A 616 7.62 -5.03 -17.95
C ALA A 616 6.67 -4.02 -17.29
N THR A 617 5.79 -3.40 -18.06
CA THR A 617 4.61 -2.71 -17.51
C THR A 617 3.51 -3.74 -17.26
N SER A 618 3.07 -3.89 -16.00
CA SER A 618 2.03 -4.86 -15.62
C SER A 618 1.32 -4.42 -14.33
N PRO A 619 -0.02 -4.52 -14.25
CA PRO A 619 -0.73 -4.31 -13.00
C PRO A 619 -0.44 -5.42 -11.98
N LEU A 620 -0.17 -6.65 -12.42
CA LEU A 620 0.16 -7.78 -11.55
C LEU A 620 1.59 -7.69 -11.02
N ASP A 621 1.73 -7.61 -9.69
CA ASP A 621 3.01 -7.63 -8.97
C ASP A 621 2.86 -8.30 -7.59
N PHE A 622 3.90 -8.29 -6.77
CA PHE A 622 3.85 -8.76 -5.39
C PHE A 622 4.80 -7.99 -4.46
N LEU A 623 4.47 -8.02 -3.18
CA LEU A 623 5.30 -7.52 -2.08
C LEU A 623 5.75 -8.73 -1.25
N ALA A 624 7.04 -8.82 -0.96
CA ALA A 624 7.57 -9.85 -0.06
C ALA A 624 8.47 -9.27 1.03
N GLY A 625 8.20 -9.68 2.27
CA GLY A 625 9.00 -9.40 3.46
C GLY A 625 9.29 -10.67 4.26
N PHE A 626 10.16 -10.57 5.27
CA PHE A 626 10.44 -11.67 6.18
C PHE A 626 9.85 -11.38 7.54
N SER A 627 9.18 -12.37 8.11
CA SER A 627 8.56 -12.34 9.43
C SER A 627 9.03 -13.52 10.27
N ILE A 628 9.03 -13.34 11.59
CA ILE A 628 9.36 -14.37 12.57
C ILE A 628 8.11 -14.64 13.40
N LEU A 629 7.85 -15.90 13.71
CA LEU A 629 6.86 -16.27 14.72
C LEU A 629 7.35 -15.86 16.11
N ASP A 630 6.71 -14.87 16.73
CA ASP A 630 6.90 -14.53 18.13
C ASP A 630 5.91 -15.35 18.98
N PRO A 631 6.38 -16.34 19.76
CA PRO A 631 5.53 -17.14 20.63
C PRO A 631 5.27 -16.46 21.99
N SER A 632 5.82 -15.27 22.26
CA SER A 632 5.80 -14.66 23.58
C SER A 632 4.39 -14.18 23.97
N PRO A 633 4.03 -14.21 25.27
CA PRO A 633 2.77 -13.63 25.73
C PRO A 633 2.75 -12.10 25.55
N PRO A 634 1.60 -11.45 25.40
CA PRO A 634 0.25 -11.98 25.57
C PRO A 634 -0.35 -12.69 24.34
N HIS A 635 0.13 -12.37 23.14
CA HIS A 635 -0.45 -12.84 21.88
C HIS A 635 0.66 -13.39 20.98
N PRO A 636 0.70 -14.70 20.71
CA PRO A 636 1.56 -15.24 19.67
C PRO A 636 1.16 -14.65 18.31
N HIS A 637 2.13 -14.23 17.50
CA HIS A 637 1.89 -13.62 16.19
C HIS A 637 3.14 -13.70 15.30
N TYR A 638 2.95 -13.56 13.99
CA TYR A 638 4.04 -13.20 13.09
C TYR A 638 4.37 -11.72 13.26
N ARG A 639 5.64 -11.39 13.50
CA ARG A 639 6.17 -10.02 13.50
C ARG A 639 7.18 -9.87 12.37
N GLN A 640 7.25 -8.69 11.76
CA GLN A 640 8.28 -8.38 10.77
C GLN A 640 9.67 -8.58 11.38
N ALA A 641 10.55 -9.21 10.61
CA ALA A 641 11.97 -9.30 10.91
C ALA A 641 12.60 -7.94 10.61
N ASN A 642 13.17 -7.29 11.63
CA ASN A 642 13.82 -6.00 11.43
C ASN A 642 15.20 -6.18 10.79
N GLY A 643 15.39 -5.52 9.66
CA GLY A 643 16.64 -5.50 8.91
C GLY A 643 16.99 -6.80 8.19
N ARG A 644 18.29 -7.04 7.99
CA ARG A 644 18.76 -8.18 7.20
C ARG A 644 18.49 -9.52 7.91
N PRO A 645 17.89 -10.51 7.20
CA PRO A 645 17.54 -11.79 7.80
C PRO A 645 18.79 -12.65 8.08
N LEU A 646 18.65 -13.66 8.94
CA LEU A 646 19.73 -14.56 9.34
C LEU A 646 19.90 -15.74 8.37
N ILE A 647 21.16 -16.12 8.09
CA ILE A 647 21.45 -17.42 7.44
C ILE A 647 20.97 -18.57 8.33
N ASP A 648 20.73 -19.74 7.72
CA ASP A 648 20.39 -20.99 8.42
C ASP A 648 19.18 -20.89 9.37
N THR A 649 18.35 -19.86 9.20
CA THR A 649 17.20 -19.57 10.05
C THR A 649 15.92 -19.70 9.24
N VAL A 650 14.89 -20.28 9.86
CA VAL A 650 13.55 -20.39 9.26
C VAL A 650 12.81 -19.08 9.50
N TYR A 651 12.26 -18.52 8.43
CA TYR A 651 11.40 -17.35 8.45
C TYR A 651 10.01 -17.70 7.91
N TYR A 652 9.11 -16.74 8.01
CA TYR A 652 7.83 -16.71 7.31
C TYR A 652 7.91 -15.60 6.28
N LEU A 653 7.84 -15.95 5.01
CA LEU A 653 7.72 -14.99 3.94
C LEU A 653 6.32 -14.38 4.00
N ASP A 654 6.28 -13.10 4.35
CA ASP A 654 5.09 -12.26 4.35
C ASP A 654 4.87 -11.77 2.92
N LEU A 655 3.87 -12.34 2.23
CA LEU A 655 3.66 -12.14 0.81
C LEU A 655 2.29 -11.52 0.55
N THR A 656 2.25 -10.39 -0.16
CA THR A 656 1.03 -9.76 -0.67
C THR A 656 1.04 -9.77 -2.20
N LEU A 657 0.03 -10.35 -2.85
CA LEU A 657 -0.19 -10.20 -4.29
C LEU A 657 -0.87 -8.86 -4.56
N VAL A 658 -0.33 -8.08 -5.49
CA VAL A 658 -0.79 -6.72 -5.79
C VAL A 658 -1.25 -6.62 -7.23
N GLY A 659 -2.34 -5.89 -7.45
CA GLY A 659 -2.90 -5.66 -8.78
C GLY A 659 -3.40 -6.93 -9.48
N TYR A 660 -3.43 -8.06 -8.78
CA TYR A 660 -4.20 -9.22 -9.20
C TYR A 660 -5.69 -8.91 -8.98
N LEU A 661 -6.44 -8.90 -10.08
CA LEU A 661 -7.88 -9.09 -10.02
C LEU A 661 -8.11 -10.60 -9.94
N GLU A 662 -9.18 -11.05 -9.28
CA GLU A 662 -9.57 -12.48 -9.25
C GLU A 662 -9.72 -13.09 -10.67
N SER A 663 -9.77 -12.25 -11.71
CA SER A 663 -9.75 -12.64 -13.13
C SER A 663 -8.35 -12.87 -13.73
N TYR A 664 -7.27 -12.43 -13.09
CA TYR A 664 -5.91 -12.56 -13.65
C TYR A 664 -5.20 -13.78 -13.12
N VAL A 665 -5.06 -13.96 -11.81
CA VAL A 665 -4.31 -15.09 -11.24
C VAL A 665 -5.27 -16.21 -10.84
N THR A 666 -5.05 -17.41 -11.36
CA THR A 666 -5.83 -18.61 -11.00
C THR A 666 -5.06 -19.54 -10.08
N VAL A 667 -3.72 -19.54 -10.18
CA VAL A 667 -2.87 -20.43 -9.40
C VAL A 667 -1.62 -19.67 -8.97
N PHE A 668 -1.24 -19.81 -7.70
CA PHE A 668 0.08 -19.44 -7.19
C PHE A 668 0.83 -20.72 -6.82
N ASP A 669 1.92 -21.01 -7.54
CA ASP A 669 2.56 -22.32 -7.52
C ASP A 669 3.74 -22.38 -6.56
N THR A 670 4.67 -21.43 -6.68
CA THR A 670 6.03 -21.61 -6.16
C THR A 670 6.72 -20.28 -5.90
N VAL A 671 7.48 -20.24 -4.82
CA VAL A 671 8.47 -19.19 -4.52
C VAL A 671 9.87 -19.71 -4.82
N TYR A 672 10.68 -18.89 -5.48
CA TYR A 672 12.08 -19.15 -5.77
C TYR A 672 12.97 -18.15 -5.05
N PHE A 673 14.10 -18.63 -4.53
CA PHE A 673 15.23 -17.77 -4.21
C PHE A 673 16.25 -17.91 -5.34
N ILE A 674 16.63 -16.79 -5.95
CA ILE A 674 17.49 -16.73 -7.12
C ILE A 674 18.75 -15.95 -6.75
N ASP A 675 19.93 -16.52 -6.88
CA ASP A 675 21.18 -15.81 -6.58
C ASP A 675 21.51 -14.71 -7.61
N LYS A 676 22.58 -13.95 -7.35
CA LYS A 676 23.06 -12.87 -8.23
C LYS A 676 23.41 -13.30 -9.66
N THR A 677 23.68 -14.58 -9.89
CA THR A 677 24.00 -15.16 -11.20
C THR A 677 22.75 -15.64 -11.95
N GLY A 678 21.58 -15.52 -11.33
CA GLY A 678 20.31 -16.01 -11.85
C GLY A 678 20.07 -17.50 -11.54
N THR A 679 20.87 -18.14 -10.69
CA THR A 679 20.71 -19.55 -10.35
C THR A 679 19.69 -19.72 -9.23
N GLU A 680 18.75 -20.65 -9.41
CA GLU A 680 17.78 -21.02 -8.38
C GLU A 680 18.48 -21.74 -7.22
N VAL A 681 18.51 -21.12 -6.04
CA VAL A 681 19.13 -21.69 -4.83
C VAL A 681 18.14 -22.34 -3.89
N ARG A 682 16.86 -21.93 -3.92
CA ARG A 682 15.75 -22.56 -3.18
C ARG A 682 14.46 -22.53 -4.00
N VAL A 683 13.61 -23.53 -3.77
CA VAL A 683 12.30 -23.69 -4.39
C VAL A 683 11.32 -24.10 -3.30
N ILE A 684 10.31 -23.27 -3.04
CA ILE A 684 9.32 -23.46 -1.98
C ILE A 684 7.94 -23.59 -2.64
N PRO A 685 7.37 -24.81 -2.77
CA PRO A 685 6.05 -24.98 -3.35
C PRO A 685 4.97 -24.41 -2.42
N TYR A 686 4.00 -23.71 -2.99
CA TYR A 686 2.82 -23.23 -2.27
C TYR A 686 1.62 -24.13 -2.60
N THR A 687 0.90 -24.55 -1.56
CA THR A 687 -0.31 -25.39 -1.70
C THR A 687 -1.51 -24.82 -0.93
N GLY A 688 -1.41 -23.54 -0.53
CA GLY A 688 -2.50 -22.85 0.15
C GLY A 688 -3.58 -22.39 -0.82
N GLU A 689 -4.66 -21.83 -0.28
CA GLU A 689 -5.68 -21.16 -1.08
C GLU A 689 -5.12 -19.82 -1.60
N LEU A 690 -5.57 -19.39 -2.78
CA LEU A 690 -5.19 -18.08 -3.32
C LEU A 690 -5.81 -16.98 -2.44
N GLU A 691 -4.99 -16.36 -1.61
CA GLU A 691 -5.36 -15.22 -0.78
C GLU A 691 -4.51 -14.00 -1.19
N GLU A 692 -5.04 -12.79 -1.00
CA GLU A 692 -4.30 -11.54 -1.29
C GLU A 692 -3.01 -11.45 -0.47
N HIS A 693 -3.05 -11.96 0.76
CA HIS A 693 -1.96 -11.89 1.72
C HIS A 693 -1.79 -13.22 2.44
N THR A 694 -0.55 -13.71 2.53
CA THR A 694 -0.25 -15.03 3.08
C THR A 694 1.14 -15.09 3.73
N TYR A 695 1.28 -15.90 4.77
CA TYR A 695 2.56 -16.22 5.41
C TYR A 695 3.04 -17.60 4.95
N ILE A 696 4.19 -17.64 4.27
CA ILE A 696 4.77 -18.88 3.73
C ILE A 696 6.01 -19.25 4.52
N ARG A 697 5.97 -20.36 5.23
CA ARG A 697 7.12 -20.86 6.00
C ARG A 697 8.27 -21.20 5.05
N THR A 698 9.45 -20.62 5.29
CA THR A 698 10.64 -20.87 4.47
C THR A 698 11.38 -22.13 4.91
N GLU A 699 12.27 -22.61 4.04
CA GLU A 699 13.42 -23.39 4.48
C GLU A 699 14.47 -22.46 5.13
N PRO A 700 15.46 -23.00 5.88
CA PRO A 700 16.60 -22.21 6.34
C PRO A 700 17.22 -21.41 5.20
N LEU A 701 17.36 -20.10 5.42
CA LEU A 701 17.86 -19.18 4.38
C LEU A 701 19.28 -19.55 3.95
N PRO A 702 19.61 -19.43 2.64
CA PRO A 702 20.96 -19.68 2.13
C PRO A 702 21.98 -18.66 2.67
N GLU A 703 23.27 -19.00 2.60
CA GLU A 703 24.37 -18.08 2.92
C GLU A 703 24.55 -16.98 1.87
N ASP A 704 24.37 -17.33 0.60
CA ASP A 704 24.50 -16.40 -0.53
C ASP A 704 23.29 -15.47 -0.64
N SER A 705 23.51 -14.23 -1.10
CA SER A 705 22.46 -13.26 -1.35
C SER A 705 21.54 -13.71 -2.48
N PHE A 706 20.25 -13.38 -2.38
CA PHE A 706 19.23 -13.84 -3.33
C PHE A 706 18.11 -12.83 -3.55
N PHE A 707 17.49 -12.89 -4.72
CA PHE A 707 16.21 -12.27 -5.05
C PHE A 707 15.07 -13.26 -4.74
N VAL A 708 13.90 -12.73 -4.38
CA VAL A 708 12.68 -13.52 -4.26
C VAL A 708 11.92 -13.42 -5.58
N ALA A 709 11.50 -14.56 -6.12
CA ALA A 709 10.65 -14.63 -7.29
C ALA A 709 9.44 -15.53 -7.03
N ILE A 710 8.33 -15.24 -7.71
CA ILE A 710 7.11 -16.02 -7.64
C ILE A 710 6.68 -16.44 -9.04
N THR A 711 6.04 -17.60 -9.12
CA THR A 711 5.42 -18.10 -10.35
C THR A 711 4.04 -18.66 -10.08
N GLY A 712 3.23 -18.66 -11.12
CA GLY A 712 1.91 -19.27 -11.12
C GLY A 712 1.28 -19.24 -12.49
N GLU A 713 -0.04 -19.39 -12.53
CA GLU A 713 -0.82 -19.36 -13.77
C GLU A 713 -1.87 -18.25 -13.72
N VAL A 714 -2.00 -17.57 -14.85
CA VAL A 714 -3.10 -16.65 -15.09
C VAL A 714 -4.31 -17.36 -15.71
N LEU A 715 -5.47 -16.71 -15.73
CA LEU A 715 -6.74 -17.30 -16.22
C LEU A 715 -6.66 -17.89 -17.63
N SER A 716 -5.78 -17.37 -18.50
CA SER A 716 -5.54 -17.90 -19.84
C SER A 716 -4.82 -19.26 -19.85
N GLY A 717 -4.35 -19.74 -18.70
CA GLY A 717 -3.46 -20.90 -18.55
C GLY A 717 -1.99 -20.59 -18.83
N ARG A 718 -1.64 -19.33 -19.12
CA ARG A 718 -0.24 -18.92 -19.28
C ARG A 718 0.43 -18.78 -17.93
N LYS A 719 1.73 -19.06 -17.89
CA LYS A 719 2.55 -18.86 -16.69
C LYS A 719 2.90 -17.38 -16.53
N TYR A 720 2.92 -16.91 -15.29
CA TYR A 720 3.52 -15.62 -14.95
C TYR A 720 4.75 -15.83 -14.07
N GLN A 721 5.66 -14.86 -14.12
CA GLN A 721 6.81 -14.76 -13.21
C GLN A 721 6.99 -13.31 -12.78
N ARG A 722 7.22 -13.08 -11.49
CA ARG A 722 7.59 -11.76 -10.95
C ARG A 722 8.78 -11.92 -10.03
N VAL A 723 9.68 -10.95 -10.01
CA VAL A 723 10.89 -10.90 -9.19
C VAL A 723 10.90 -9.61 -8.40
N GLN A 724 11.13 -9.68 -7.09
CA GLN A 724 11.40 -8.48 -6.30
C GLN A 724 12.86 -8.05 -6.55
N PRO A 725 13.12 -6.84 -7.06
CA PRO A 725 14.46 -6.44 -7.52
C PRO A 725 15.43 -6.10 -6.39
N VAL A 726 14.94 -5.98 -5.15
CA VAL A 726 15.77 -5.74 -3.96
C VAL A 726 16.50 -7.02 -3.57
N LEU A 727 17.84 -6.96 -3.50
CA LEU A 727 18.67 -8.11 -3.15
C LEU A 727 18.61 -8.39 -1.65
N ILE A 728 18.10 -9.56 -1.27
CA ILE A 728 18.13 -10.01 0.11
C ILE A 728 19.53 -10.52 0.42
N THR A 729 20.16 -9.94 1.44
CA THR A 729 21.50 -10.31 1.89
C THR A 729 21.42 -10.91 3.30
N PRO A 730 21.21 -12.23 3.42
CA PRO A 730 21.27 -12.90 4.71
C PRO A 730 22.62 -12.69 5.39
N VAL A 731 22.61 -12.57 6.71
CA VAL A 731 23.82 -12.37 7.49
C VAL A 731 24.08 -13.54 8.42
N ALA A 732 25.36 -13.93 8.53
CA ALA A 732 25.84 -14.97 9.45
C ALA A 732 25.70 -14.59 10.93
N THR A 733 25.45 -13.32 11.18
CA THR A 733 25.27 -12.74 12.50
C THR A 733 24.34 -11.55 12.30
N SER A 734 23.15 -11.63 12.88
CA SER A 734 22.22 -10.51 12.86
C SER A 734 22.45 -9.70 14.11
N VAL A 735 22.49 -8.40 13.90
CA VAL A 735 22.28 -7.44 14.95
C VAL A 735 20.87 -6.93 14.74
N GLU A 736 19.99 -6.95 15.72
CA GLU A 736 18.71 -6.27 15.59
C GLU A 736 18.78 -4.99 16.42
N VAL A 737 18.61 -3.83 15.80
CA VAL A 737 18.37 -2.58 16.52
C VAL A 737 16.86 -2.45 16.68
N ARG A 738 16.36 -2.58 17.90
CA ARG A 738 14.95 -2.40 18.26
C ARG A 738 14.78 -1.06 18.94
N ALA A 739 14.04 -0.14 18.36
CA ALA A 739 13.76 1.13 19.01
C ALA A 739 12.78 0.97 20.18
N THR A 740 12.94 1.78 21.22
CA THR A 740 11.91 2.03 22.23
C THR A 740 11.38 3.46 22.08
N SER A 741 10.15 3.66 22.52
CA SER A 741 9.35 4.87 22.27
C SER A 741 9.47 5.96 23.33
N GLU A 742 10.21 5.72 24.42
CA GLU A 742 10.04 6.44 25.69
C GLU A 742 10.09 7.99 25.55
N ASP A 743 10.86 8.56 24.63
CA ASP A 743 10.84 10.02 24.35
C ASP A 743 11.26 10.38 22.89
N LEU A 744 10.66 9.77 21.86
CA LEU A 744 10.89 10.18 20.46
C LEU A 744 10.20 11.50 20.09
N SER A 745 10.23 12.46 21.01
CA SER A 745 9.68 13.79 20.80
C SER A 745 10.21 14.78 21.84
N ALA A 746 10.29 16.06 21.50
CA ALA A 746 10.66 17.12 22.44
C ALA A 746 10.17 18.51 22.01
N GLN A 747 10.05 19.41 22.98
CA GLN A 747 9.71 20.81 22.71
C GLN A 747 10.92 21.61 22.21
N PRO A 748 10.72 22.68 21.40
CA PRO A 748 11.78 23.59 21.00
C PRO A 748 12.64 24.10 22.17
N GLY A 749 13.96 24.04 22.02
CA GLY A 749 14.91 24.47 23.04
C GLY A 749 15.17 23.47 24.16
N THR A 750 14.56 22.28 24.10
CA THR A 750 14.75 21.21 25.08
C THR A 750 15.57 20.06 24.51
N THR A 751 16.00 19.15 25.40
CA THR A 751 16.72 17.92 25.04
C THR A 751 15.85 16.72 25.38
N ALA A 752 15.93 15.68 24.56
CA ALA A 752 15.30 14.39 24.84
C ALA A 752 16.29 13.25 24.68
N THR A 753 15.92 12.07 25.18
CA THR A 753 16.71 10.86 25.04
C THR A 753 15.82 9.71 24.60
N ALA A 754 16.17 9.03 23.52
CA ALA A 754 15.50 7.79 23.15
C ALA A 754 16.42 6.60 23.44
N LYS A 755 15.83 5.48 23.84
CA LYS A 755 16.57 4.23 24.03
C LYS A 755 16.33 3.31 22.84
N PHE A 756 17.36 2.58 22.48
CA PHE A 756 17.38 1.58 21.44
C PHE A 756 17.99 0.32 22.05
N VAL A 757 17.44 -0.83 21.75
CA VAL A 757 17.98 -2.12 22.19
C VAL A 757 18.71 -2.75 21.02
N VAL A 758 19.98 -3.06 21.20
CA VAL A 758 20.80 -3.76 20.22
C VAL A 758 20.94 -5.20 20.68
N THR A 759 20.49 -6.16 19.87
CA THR A 759 20.58 -7.60 20.17
C THR A 759 21.55 -8.27 19.21
N ASN A 760 22.50 -9.06 19.72
CA ASN A 760 23.41 -9.86 18.90
C ASN A 760 22.90 -11.29 18.77
N TYR A 761 22.53 -11.73 17.57
CA TYR A 761 22.12 -13.11 17.29
C TYR A 761 23.24 -13.99 16.73
N GLY A 762 24.48 -13.48 16.61
CA GLY A 762 25.58 -14.24 16.04
C GLY A 762 26.85 -14.22 16.87
N LEU A 763 28.04 -14.19 16.24
CA LEU A 763 29.28 -14.43 16.97
C LEU A 763 29.53 -13.37 18.05
N ASP A 764 30.19 -13.81 19.11
CA ASP A 764 30.71 -12.92 20.15
C ASP A 764 31.54 -11.80 19.52
N SER A 765 31.14 -10.55 19.73
CA SER A 765 31.72 -9.41 19.03
C SER A 765 31.60 -8.10 19.78
N TYR A 766 32.50 -7.18 19.45
CA TYR A 766 32.27 -5.78 19.72
C TYR A 766 31.43 -5.18 18.59
N PHE A 767 30.49 -4.32 18.94
CA PHE A 767 29.61 -3.63 18.02
C PHE A 767 29.93 -2.15 18.07
N THR A 768 30.19 -1.57 16.91
CA THR A 768 30.23 -0.11 16.74
C THR A 768 28.81 0.38 16.50
N ILE A 769 28.40 1.38 17.29
CA ILE A 769 27.08 1.98 17.22
C ILE A 769 27.23 3.41 16.71
N SER A 770 26.53 3.72 15.63
CA SER A 770 26.46 5.05 15.03
C SER A 770 24.99 5.48 14.90
N GLY A 771 24.77 6.78 14.75
CA GLY A 771 23.46 7.30 14.46
C GLY A 771 23.56 8.59 13.65
N THR A 772 22.53 8.83 12.84
CA THR A 772 22.35 10.05 12.04
C THR A 772 20.89 10.47 12.07
N ASP A 773 20.63 11.73 11.78
CA ASP A 773 19.30 12.27 11.56
C ASP A 773 19.35 13.38 10.49
N ASP A 774 18.25 13.57 9.77
CA ASP A 774 18.13 14.51 8.65
C ASP A 774 18.05 15.99 9.06
N LEU A 775 17.67 16.30 10.30
CA LEU A 775 17.51 17.68 10.80
C LEU A 775 18.62 18.12 11.77
N GLY A 776 19.60 17.25 12.04
CA GLY A 776 20.74 17.50 12.93
C GLY A 776 20.37 17.62 14.41
N PHE A 777 19.25 17.03 14.84
CA PHE A 777 18.81 16.98 16.24
C PHE A 777 19.61 15.96 17.06
N LEU A 778 20.16 14.90 16.45
CA LEU A 778 20.91 13.86 17.13
C LEU A 778 22.29 14.37 17.53
N MET A 779 22.55 14.44 18.83
CA MET A 779 23.80 14.96 19.39
C MET A 779 24.86 13.87 19.58
N ASN A 780 24.44 12.71 20.10
CA ASN A 780 25.32 11.57 20.32
C ASN A 780 24.52 10.28 20.56
N VAL A 781 25.22 9.16 20.43
CA VAL A 781 24.74 7.82 20.74
C VAL A 781 25.72 7.16 21.72
N SER A 782 25.21 6.61 22.82
CA SER A 782 26.03 6.03 23.88
C SER A 782 25.43 4.72 24.43
N PRO A 783 26.22 3.64 24.57
CA PRO A 783 27.64 3.54 24.21
C PRO A 783 27.83 3.48 22.68
N SER A 784 28.86 4.13 22.15
CA SER A 784 29.23 4.04 20.72
C SER A 784 29.96 2.74 20.36
N ARG A 785 30.33 1.95 21.38
CA ARG A 785 30.93 0.63 21.22
C ARG A 785 30.55 -0.28 22.39
N VAL A 786 30.02 -1.47 22.11
CA VAL A 786 29.57 -2.43 23.14
C VAL A 786 30.04 -3.84 22.81
N HIS A 787 30.40 -4.64 23.82
CA HIS A 787 30.68 -6.07 23.64
C HIS A 787 29.39 -6.84 23.89
N LEU A 788 28.90 -7.59 22.89
CA LEU A 788 27.72 -8.44 23.01
C LEU A 788 28.08 -9.88 22.67
N PRO A 789 28.01 -10.80 23.63
CA PRO A 789 27.98 -12.23 23.36
C PRO A 789 26.77 -12.62 22.48
N THR A 790 26.82 -13.84 21.95
CA THR A 790 25.69 -14.43 21.22
C THR A 790 24.42 -14.49 22.07
N ASN A 791 23.29 -14.06 21.51
CA ASN A 791 21.97 -13.92 22.13
C ASN A 791 21.92 -12.95 23.32
N ASP A 792 22.87 -12.01 23.40
CA ASP A 792 22.84 -10.95 24.40
C ASP A 792 22.33 -9.63 23.80
N SER A 793 21.88 -8.72 24.67
CA SER A 793 21.33 -7.43 24.27
C SER A 793 21.84 -6.29 25.14
N CYS A 794 21.86 -5.08 24.59
CA CYS A 794 22.23 -3.87 25.33
C CYS A 794 21.34 -2.70 24.95
N GLU A 795 21.02 -1.86 25.94
CA GLU A 795 20.41 -0.56 25.70
C GLU A 795 21.46 0.48 25.25
N VAL A 796 21.13 1.19 24.19
CA VAL A 796 21.83 2.32 23.60
C VAL A 796 20.95 3.55 23.78
N THR A 797 21.51 4.64 24.31
CA THR A 797 20.79 5.91 24.46
C THR A 797 21.24 6.89 23.38
N ALA A 798 20.29 7.37 22.58
CA ALA A 798 20.48 8.50 21.68
C ALA A 798 20.02 9.78 22.38
N SER A 799 20.85 10.83 22.35
CA SER A 799 20.53 12.15 22.92
C SER A 799 20.22 13.15 21.83
N PHE A 800 19.11 13.86 21.95
CA PHE A 800 18.64 14.85 20.98
C PHE A 800 18.63 16.26 21.58
N ALA A 801 18.89 17.27 20.76
CA ALA A 801 18.76 18.68 21.12
C ALA A 801 17.94 19.42 20.05
N VAL A 802 16.75 19.88 20.42
CA VAL A 802 15.86 20.58 19.50
C VAL A 802 16.15 22.08 19.53
N PRO A 803 16.45 22.74 18.40
CA PRO A 803 16.65 24.18 18.36
C PRO A 803 15.43 24.96 18.86
N VAL A 804 15.64 26.13 19.49
CA VAL A 804 14.55 27.02 19.91
C VAL A 804 13.71 27.56 18.74
N THR A 805 14.24 27.46 17.52
CA THR A 805 13.57 27.87 16.28
C THR A 805 12.86 26.72 15.58
N ALA A 806 12.89 25.51 16.12
CA ALA A 806 12.20 24.37 15.54
C ALA A 806 10.67 24.61 15.55
N ILE A 807 10.02 24.27 14.45
CA ILE A 807 8.58 24.42 14.28
C ILE A 807 7.92 23.17 14.90
N PRO A 808 6.90 23.30 15.77
CA PRO A 808 6.12 22.16 16.24
C PRO A 808 5.50 21.36 15.08
N GLY A 809 5.42 20.05 15.22
CA GLY A 809 4.96 19.14 14.16
C GLY A 809 6.06 18.69 13.21
N VAL A 810 7.24 19.32 13.25
CA VAL A 810 8.38 18.89 12.44
C VAL A 810 8.84 17.50 12.86
N VAL A 811 9.12 16.64 11.88
CA VAL A 811 9.56 15.27 12.10
C VAL A 811 10.96 15.08 11.54
N SER A 812 11.88 14.57 12.37
CA SER A 812 13.21 14.13 11.93
C SER A 812 13.25 12.61 11.80
N THR A 813 13.80 12.11 10.69
CA THR A 813 14.07 10.70 10.47
C THR A 813 15.42 10.33 11.07
N VAL A 814 15.39 9.53 12.14
CA VAL A 814 16.56 9.10 12.89
C VAL A 814 16.91 7.67 12.48
N ILE A 815 18.18 7.46 12.14
CA ILE A 815 18.72 6.15 11.78
C ILE A 815 19.79 5.79 12.80
N ILE A 816 19.60 4.68 13.54
CA ILE A 816 20.60 4.11 14.44
C ILE A 816 21.12 2.82 13.84
N THR A 817 22.44 2.73 13.67
CA THR A 817 23.11 1.61 13.00
C THR A 817 24.04 0.90 13.97
N ALA A 818 24.01 -0.43 13.95
CA ALA A 818 24.91 -1.28 14.71
C ALA A 818 25.66 -2.23 13.79
N GLN A 819 26.99 -2.21 13.87
CA GLN A 819 27.89 -3.01 13.03
C GLN A 819 28.80 -3.88 13.89
N SER A 820 28.89 -5.17 13.56
CA SER A 820 29.85 -6.09 14.18
C SER A 820 31.29 -5.79 13.75
N GLU A 821 32.22 -5.81 14.70
CA GLU A 821 33.66 -5.71 14.42
C GLU A 821 34.31 -7.06 14.09
N THR A 822 33.68 -8.17 14.50
CA THR A 822 34.14 -9.52 14.16
C THR A 822 33.71 -9.88 12.74
N GLN A 823 32.50 -9.45 12.34
CA GLN A 823 31.91 -9.70 11.03
C GLN A 823 31.46 -8.38 10.43
N THR A 824 32.37 -7.66 9.77
CA THR A 824 32.13 -6.29 9.32
C THR A 824 30.98 -6.13 8.32
N HIS A 825 30.55 -7.20 7.65
CA HIS A 825 29.36 -7.20 6.78
C HIS A 825 28.03 -7.36 7.54
N SER A 826 28.09 -7.72 8.83
CA SER A 826 26.92 -7.80 9.71
C SER A 826 26.59 -6.41 10.25
N VAL A 827 25.66 -5.75 9.55
CA VAL A 827 25.14 -4.42 9.90
C VAL A 827 23.62 -4.43 9.85
N ASN A 828 23.01 -3.73 10.80
CA ASN A 828 21.57 -3.49 10.81
C ASN A 828 21.26 -2.11 11.37
N SER A 829 20.09 -1.58 11.01
CA SER A 829 19.66 -0.24 11.37
C SER A 829 18.21 -0.22 11.83
N ALA A 830 17.90 0.69 12.74
CA ALA A 830 16.54 1.08 13.09
C ALA A 830 16.25 2.48 12.56
N VAL A 831 15.09 2.63 11.92
CA VAL A 831 14.58 3.91 11.43
C VAL A 831 13.41 4.30 12.31
N VAL A 832 13.48 5.49 12.91
CA VAL A 832 12.40 6.03 13.74
C VAL A 832 12.19 7.51 13.47
N HIS A 833 11.04 8.01 13.87
CA HIS A 833 10.64 9.40 13.66
C HIS A 833 10.65 10.15 14.99
N PHE A 834 11.43 11.23 15.06
CA PHE A 834 11.50 12.13 16.20
C PHE A 834 10.64 13.37 15.94
N ILE A 835 9.66 13.65 16.80
CA ILE A 835 8.65 14.68 16.56
C ILE A 835 8.88 15.90 17.46
N VAL A 836 8.87 17.11 16.88
CA VAL A 836 8.92 18.36 17.64
C VAL A 836 7.54 18.65 18.23
N LEU A 837 7.43 18.64 19.56
CA LEU A 837 6.19 18.93 20.26
C LEU A 837 5.95 20.44 20.40
N ALA A 838 4.69 20.83 20.47
CA ALA A 838 4.36 22.21 20.82
C ALA A 838 4.72 22.53 22.28
N PRO A 839 5.15 23.76 22.57
CA PRO A 839 5.53 24.19 23.92
C PRO A 839 4.36 24.27 24.90
N GLU A 840 3.14 24.53 24.42
CA GLU A 840 1.91 24.53 25.20
C GLU A 840 0.92 23.52 24.61
N THR A 841 0.22 22.79 25.49
CA THR A 841 -0.85 21.85 25.10
C THR A 841 -2.18 22.57 25.21
N ASP A 842 -2.67 23.07 24.08
CA ASP A 842 -4.06 23.48 23.93
C ASP A 842 -4.93 22.23 23.66
N SER A 843 -5.95 22.03 24.48
CA SER A 843 -6.95 20.97 24.32
C SER A 843 -8.37 21.51 24.10
N VAL A 844 -8.50 22.83 23.97
CA VAL A 844 -9.76 23.53 23.80
C VAL A 844 -10.00 23.69 22.30
N PRO A 845 -11.05 23.08 21.74
CA PRO A 845 -11.33 23.22 20.32
C PRO A 845 -11.75 24.66 19.96
N PRO A 846 -11.49 25.11 18.72
CA PRO A 846 -12.01 26.37 18.20
C PRO A 846 -13.51 26.55 18.44
N SER A 847 -13.91 27.76 18.76
CA SER A 847 -15.33 28.12 18.77
C SER A 847 -15.82 28.36 17.33
N CYS A 848 -17.02 27.85 17.01
CA CYS A 848 -17.70 28.05 15.73
C CYS A 848 -19.12 28.54 15.96
N GLN A 849 -19.48 29.68 15.36
CA GLN A 849 -20.81 30.28 15.51
C GLN A 849 -21.37 30.69 14.14
N LEU A 850 -22.56 30.20 13.81
CA LEU A 850 -23.32 30.72 12.66
C LEU A 850 -23.84 32.14 12.96
N LEU A 851 -23.58 33.09 12.06
CA LEU A 851 -24.01 34.49 12.19
C LEU A 851 -25.41 34.72 11.62
N ASN A 852 -25.81 33.91 10.66
CA ASN A 852 -27.14 33.87 10.07
C ASN A 852 -27.53 32.40 9.83
N LEU A 853 -28.81 32.17 9.53
CA LEU A 853 -29.31 30.88 9.10
C LEU A 853 -29.80 31.00 7.65
N PRO A 854 -29.56 29.99 6.81
CA PRO A 854 -30.10 29.96 5.47
C PRO A 854 -31.62 29.79 5.47
N ASP A 855 -32.26 30.25 4.39
CA ASP A 855 -33.70 30.12 4.18
C ASP A 855 -33.97 29.45 2.83
N CYS A 856 -34.39 28.18 2.91
CA CYS A 856 -34.83 27.37 1.77
C CYS A 856 -36.34 27.06 1.84
N VAL A 857 -37.13 27.85 2.58
CA VAL A 857 -38.57 27.61 2.73
C VAL A 857 -39.26 27.66 1.36
N GLY A 858 -39.94 26.58 1.00
CA GLY A 858 -40.62 26.42 -0.30
C GLY A 858 -39.72 25.92 -1.44
N TYR A 859 -38.43 25.71 -1.17
CA TYR A 859 -37.43 25.18 -2.09
C TYR A 859 -36.72 23.94 -1.54
N SER A 860 -37.23 23.32 -0.48
CA SER A 860 -36.66 22.14 0.18
C SER A 860 -37.11 20.80 -0.44
N ASP A 861 -37.61 20.84 -1.67
CA ASP A 861 -38.07 19.65 -2.41
C ASP A 861 -37.22 19.45 -3.66
N ASN A 862 -36.96 18.20 -3.97
CA ASN A 862 -36.18 17.74 -5.12
C ASN A 862 -36.77 18.30 -6.43
N GLY A 863 -35.90 18.83 -7.30
CA GLY A 863 -36.30 19.52 -8.54
C GLY A 863 -36.64 21.01 -8.38
N VAL A 864 -37.21 21.42 -7.24
CA VAL A 864 -37.47 22.84 -6.92
C VAL A 864 -36.25 23.51 -6.30
N CYS A 865 -35.44 22.74 -5.58
CA CYS A 865 -34.29 23.20 -4.80
C CYS A 865 -33.18 23.90 -5.61
N THR A 866 -33.09 23.64 -6.91
CA THR A 866 -32.11 24.28 -7.81
C THR A 866 -32.47 25.73 -8.14
N LEU A 867 -33.70 26.15 -7.86
CA LEU A 867 -34.21 27.49 -8.19
C LEU A 867 -33.78 28.56 -7.17
N MET A 868 -33.22 28.15 -6.03
CA MET A 868 -32.80 29.06 -4.96
C MET A 868 -31.45 28.65 -4.42
N ASN A 869 -30.58 29.64 -4.25
CA ASN A 869 -29.33 29.50 -3.52
C ASN A 869 -29.47 30.14 -2.14
N TRP A 870 -28.80 29.57 -1.16
CA TRP A 870 -28.68 30.11 0.18
C TRP A 870 -27.23 30.45 0.48
N THR A 871 -27.05 31.45 1.35
CA THR A 871 -25.75 31.90 1.82
C THR A 871 -25.76 31.86 3.34
N VAL A 872 -24.66 31.41 3.93
CA VAL A 872 -24.44 31.44 5.37
C VAL A 872 -23.07 32.04 5.67
N GLU A 873 -23.00 32.77 6.77
CA GLU A 873 -21.78 33.30 7.35
C GLU A 873 -21.53 32.60 8.68
N ALA A 874 -20.34 32.05 8.84
CA ALA A 874 -19.88 31.48 10.11
C ALA A 874 -18.71 32.31 10.65
N GLN A 875 -18.61 32.40 11.96
CA GLN A 875 -17.50 33.00 12.67
C GLN A 875 -16.77 31.92 13.45
N MET A 876 -15.47 31.80 13.22
CA MET A 876 -14.60 30.91 13.96
C MET A 876 -13.55 31.68 14.74
N GLN A 877 -13.19 31.17 15.91
CA GLN A 877 -12.13 31.75 16.72
C GLN A 877 -11.57 30.69 17.67
N ASP A 878 -10.26 30.61 17.72
CA ASP A 878 -9.56 30.01 18.84
C ASP A 878 -8.78 31.08 19.63
N HIS A 879 -8.72 30.95 20.94
CA HIS A 879 -8.10 31.93 21.83
C HIS A 879 -6.72 31.52 22.34
N GLU A 880 -6.37 30.24 22.25
CA GLU A 880 -5.18 29.64 22.83
C GLU A 880 -4.12 29.45 21.73
N SER A 881 -4.07 28.29 21.08
CA SER A 881 -3.10 28.00 20.01
C SER A 881 -3.38 28.77 18.71
N GLY A 882 -4.56 29.39 18.60
CA GLY A 882 -5.01 30.17 17.46
C GLY A 882 -5.53 29.31 16.32
N LEU A 883 -6.40 29.89 15.49
CA LEU A 883 -7.00 29.19 14.37
C LEU A 883 -5.97 29.01 13.24
N TYR A 884 -5.76 27.77 12.81
CA TYR A 884 -4.79 27.40 11.79
C TYR A 884 -5.45 27.18 10.44
N GLN A 885 -6.60 26.47 10.42
CA GLN A 885 -7.31 26.13 9.19
C GLN A 885 -8.82 26.20 9.36
N VAL A 886 -9.53 26.49 8.25
CA VAL A 886 -10.99 26.40 8.17
C VAL A 886 -11.40 25.69 6.89
N ARG A 887 -12.37 24.77 7.00
CA ARG A 887 -12.93 24.00 5.88
C ARG A 887 -14.46 23.97 5.95
N ALA A 888 -15.11 23.63 4.83
CA ALA A 888 -16.54 23.38 4.77
C ALA A 888 -16.82 22.11 3.96
N THR A 889 -17.67 21.23 4.50
CA THR A 889 -18.04 19.95 3.89
C THR A 889 -19.56 19.84 3.73
N PRO A 890 -20.11 19.66 2.52
CA PRO A 890 -19.42 19.61 1.22
C PRO A 890 -18.95 21.01 0.78
N GLU A 891 -18.00 21.05 -0.17
CA GLU A 891 -17.58 22.32 -0.76
C GLU A 891 -18.76 23.04 -1.42
N GLY A 892 -18.85 24.35 -1.17
CA GLY A 892 -19.93 25.18 -1.67
C GLY A 892 -19.62 25.72 -3.06
N SER A 893 -20.68 26.14 -3.77
CA SER A 893 -20.53 26.96 -4.99
C SER A 893 -19.74 28.26 -4.75
N LEU A 894 -19.70 28.72 -3.50
CA LEU A 894 -18.77 29.72 -2.98
C LEU A 894 -18.31 29.26 -1.60
N PHE A 895 -17.01 29.29 -1.34
CA PHE A 895 -16.43 29.15 -0.01
C PHE A 895 -15.28 30.14 0.12
N LYS A 896 -15.41 31.10 1.03
CA LYS A 896 -14.44 32.18 1.19
C LYS A 896 -14.13 32.43 2.65
N ILE A 897 -12.84 32.41 2.98
CA ILE A 897 -12.32 32.65 4.32
C ILE A 897 -11.72 34.05 4.34
N HIS A 898 -12.11 34.86 5.31
CA HIS A 898 -11.66 36.23 5.48
C HIS A 898 -10.68 36.32 6.65
N ASP A 899 -9.52 36.94 6.40
CA ASP A 899 -8.53 37.31 7.42
C ASP A 899 -7.96 36.12 8.23
N LEU A 900 -7.90 34.93 7.63
CA LEU A 900 -7.19 33.78 8.21
C LEU A 900 -5.68 33.94 7.97
N THR A 901 -4.94 34.09 9.06
CA THR A 901 -3.50 33.89 9.12
C THR A 901 -3.27 32.72 10.08
N PRO A 902 -2.51 31.67 9.71
CA PRO A 902 -2.31 30.52 10.59
C PRO A 902 -1.82 30.93 11.99
N GLY A 903 -2.49 30.40 13.03
CA GLY A 903 -2.25 30.77 14.44
C GLY A 903 -2.92 32.08 14.88
N THR A 904 -3.86 32.62 14.11
CA THR A 904 -4.58 33.84 14.49
C THR A 904 -5.53 33.56 15.66
N THR A 905 -5.45 34.38 16.71
CA THR A 905 -6.43 34.36 17.81
C THR A 905 -7.61 35.31 17.56
N ALA A 906 -7.63 35.98 16.40
CA ALA A 906 -8.72 36.85 15.99
C ALA A 906 -9.90 36.03 15.41
N LYS A 907 -11.07 36.68 15.35
CA LYS A 907 -12.26 36.10 14.72
C LYS A 907 -12.06 36.02 13.21
N VAL A 908 -12.23 34.83 12.65
CA VAL A 908 -12.21 34.55 11.22
C VAL A 908 -13.64 34.42 10.72
N LEU A 909 -13.96 35.14 9.64
CA LEU A 909 -15.28 35.10 9.01
C LEU A 909 -15.23 34.18 7.80
N VAL A 910 -16.24 33.32 7.68
CA VAL A 910 -16.40 32.35 6.61
C VAL A 910 -17.70 32.67 5.89
N GLU A 911 -17.64 32.83 4.57
CA GLU A 911 -18.81 32.98 3.70
C GLU A 911 -18.95 31.71 2.86
N TYR A 912 -20.14 31.13 2.87
CA TYR A 912 -20.46 29.92 2.12
C TYR A 912 -21.79 30.05 1.38
N GLN A 913 -21.84 29.55 0.14
CA GLN A 913 -23.05 29.55 -0.66
C GLN A 913 -23.25 28.21 -1.36
N ASN A 914 -24.48 27.70 -1.35
CA ASN A 914 -24.87 26.56 -2.18
C ASN A 914 -26.35 26.66 -2.61
N SER A 915 -26.79 25.77 -3.49
CA SER A 915 -28.21 25.62 -3.81
C SER A 915 -28.99 24.97 -2.66
N CYS A 916 -30.30 25.19 -2.60
CA CYS A 916 -31.16 24.53 -1.61
C CYS A 916 -31.23 23.00 -1.75
N CYS A 917 -30.59 22.43 -2.79
CA CYS A 917 -30.44 20.98 -2.91
C CYS A 917 -29.43 20.41 -1.90
N TYR A 918 -28.54 21.26 -1.39
CA TYR A 918 -27.64 20.93 -0.30
C TYR A 918 -28.24 21.49 0.99
N THR A 919 -28.85 20.60 1.76
CA THR A 919 -29.51 20.96 3.02
C THR A 919 -28.57 20.87 4.22
N TYR A 920 -27.34 20.42 4.01
CA TYR A 920 -26.33 20.20 5.04
C TYR A 920 -25.00 20.86 4.65
N VAL A 921 -24.38 21.59 5.58
CA VAL A 921 -22.94 21.90 5.53
C VAL A 921 -22.37 21.90 6.94
N GLU A 922 -21.19 21.32 7.09
CA GLU A 922 -20.39 21.41 8.30
C GLU A 922 -19.23 22.36 8.08
N PHE A 923 -19.10 23.37 8.95
CA PHE A 923 -17.92 24.21 9.02
C PHE A 923 -16.98 23.67 10.08
N ILE A 924 -15.73 23.44 9.70
CA ILE A 924 -14.71 22.81 10.52
C ILE A 924 -13.55 23.79 10.69
N GLY A 925 -13.29 24.22 11.92
CA GLY A 925 -12.14 25.04 12.29
C GLY A 925 -11.13 24.19 13.03
N VAL A 926 -9.86 24.33 12.68
CA VAL A 926 -8.74 23.57 13.25
C VAL A 926 -7.74 24.55 13.85
N ASP A 927 -7.35 24.36 15.10
CA ASP A 927 -6.35 25.19 15.79
C ASP A 927 -4.90 24.73 15.52
N GLY A 928 -3.93 25.41 16.16
CA GLY A 928 -2.50 25.10 16.03
C GLY A 928 -2.08 23.75 16.66
N GLN A 929 -2.95 23.14 17.47
CA GLN A 929 -2.77 21.80 18.06
C GLN A 929 -3.67 20.75 17.39
N ALA A 930 -4.34 21.10 16.29
CA ALA A 930 -5.29 20.28 15.58
C ALA A 930 -6.54 19.85 16.38
N ASN A 931 -6.92 20.58 17.43
CA ASN A 931 -8.28 20.42 17.97
C ASN A 931 -9.29 21.01 16.98
N THR A 932 -10.47 20.41 16.96
CA THR A 932 -11.47 20.69 15.93
C THR A 932 -12.75 21.28 16.51
N GLY A 933 -13.10 22.46 16.05
CA GLY A 933 -14.34 23.16 16.35
C GLY A 933 -15.31 23.09 15.19
N LYS A 934 -16.55 22.68 15.42
CA LYS A 934 -17.54 22.50 14.35
C LYS A 934 -18.80 23.33 14.58
N CYS A 935 -19.37 23.84 13.50
CA CYS A 935 -20.77 24.29 13.50
C CYS A 935 -21.44 23.91 12.18
N VAL A 936 -22.69 23.47 12.31
CA VAL A 936 -23.42 22.78 11.23
C VAL A 936 -24.64 23.59 10.87
N VAL A 937 -24.89 23.72 9.57
CA VAL A 937 -26.21 24.03 9.04
C VAL A 937 -26.84 22.70 8.66
N ASP A 938 -27.95 22.38 9.30
CA ASP A 938 -28.79 21.24 8.92
C ASP A 938 -30.23 21.75 8.73
N MET A 939 -30.67 21.74 7.48
CA MET A 939 -32.03 22.09 7.07
C MET A 939 -32.95 20.87 6.96
N GLY A 940 -32.49 19.70 7.41
CA GLY A 940 -33.18 18.41 7.32
C GLY A 940 -32.93 17.70 5.99
N THR A 941 -33.65 16.61 5.78
CA THR A 941 -33.58 15.86 4.53
C THR A 941 -34.29 16.60 3.40
N LEU A 942 -33.66 16.62 2.21
CA LEU A 942 -34.31 17.13 1.00
C LEU A 942 -35.57 16.29 0.73
N GLY A 943 -36.73 16.93 0.60
CA GLY A 943 -38.01 16.24 0.33
C GLY A 943 -38.06 15.71 -1.10
N GLY A 944 -38.62 14.53 -1.33
CA GLY A 944 -38.67 13.94 -2.67
C GLY A 944 -37.31 13.45 -3.20
N LEU A 945 -36.31 13.31 -2.33
CA LEU A 945 -35.02 12.69 -2.67
C LEU A 945 -35.20 11.17 -2.71
N ILE A 946 -34.76 10.55 -3.80
CA ILE A 946 -34.72 9.09 -3.91
C ILE A 946 -33.47 8.59 -3.18
N TYR A 947 -33.63 7.56 -2.35
CA TYR A 947 -32.54 6.89 -1.64
C TYR A 947 -32.78 5.38 -1.65
N ASN A 948 -31.74 4.59 -1.35
CA ASN A 948 -31.75 3.13 -1.46
C ASN A 948 -32.26 2.64 -2.83
N PHE A 949 -31.86 3.32 -3.91
CA PHE A 949 -32.22 2.86 -5.25
C PHE A 949 -31.31 1.71 -5.66
N GLU A 950 -31.85 0.50 -5.65
CA GLU A 950 -31.09 -0.72 -5.83
C GLU A 950 -31.81 -1.73 -6.74
N VAL A 951 -31.02 -2.67 -7.27
CA VAL A 951 -31.52 -3.84 -7.98
C VAL A 951 -31.61 -4.98 -6.97
N VAL A 952 -32.82 -5.31 -6.52
CA VAL A 952 -33.05 -6.32 -5.48
C VAL A 952 -33.11 -7.75 -6.02
N THR A 953 -33.38 -7.91 -7.32
CA THR A 953 -33.43 -9.23 -7.94
C THR A 953 -33.01 -9.12 -9.40
N VAL A 954 -32.12 -10.00 -9.81
CA VAL A 954 -31.58 -10.07 -11.16
C VAL A 954 -32.01 -11.38 -11.79
N TYR A 955 -32.46 -11.31 -13.05
CA TYR A 955 -32.69 -12.45 -13.93
C TYR A 955 -31.89 -12.25 -15.25
N ASP A 956 -32.00 -13.22 -16.15
CA ASP A 956 -31.36 -13.20 -17.48
C ASP A 956 -31.81 -12.00 -18.34
N THR A 957 -33.09 -11.68 -18.32
CA THR A 957 -33.74 -10.69 -19.20
C THR A 957 -34.56 -9.67 -18.43
N SER A 958 -34.52 -9.73 -17.10
CA SER A 958 -35.29 -8.83 -16.26
C SER A 958 -34.61 -8.52 -14.93
N MET A 959 -34.96 -7.38 -14.36
CA MET A 959 -34.51 -6.95 -13.04
C MET A 959 -35.69 -6.38 -12.25
N VAL A 960 -35.65 -6.56 -10.94
CA VAL A 960 -36.56 -5.92 -10.00
C VAL A 960 -35.79 -4.81 -9.30
N LEU A 961 -36.27 -3.59 -9.47
CA LEU A 961 -35.76 -2.39 -8.84
C LEU A 961 -36.54 -2.10 -7.56
N HIS A 962 -35.85 -1.59 -6.55
CA HIS A 962 -36.42 -1.06 -5.33
C HIS A 962 -35.86 0.34 -5.08
N TRP A 963 -36.70 1.25 -4.61
CA TRP A 963 -36.24 2.54 -4.12
C TRP A 963 -37.15 3.08 -3.03
N ASN A 964 -36.57 3.94 -2.20
CA ASN A 964 -37.31 4.76 -1.26
C ASN A 964 -37.29 6.23 -1.69
N ILE A 965 -38.26 7.00 -1.21
CA ILE A 965 -38.29 8.44 -1.41
C ILE A 965 -38.61 9.17 -0.11
N THR A 966 -37.89 10.25 0.17
CA THR A 966 -38.17 11.08 1.35
C THR A 966 -39.52 11.79 1.19
N PRO A 967 -40.24 12.05 2.30
CA PRO A 967 -41.50 12.79 2.25
C PRO A 967 -41.33 14.14 1.54
N SER A 968 -42.23 14.46 0.61
CA SER A 968 -42.22 15.72 -0.16
C SER A 968 -43.51 16.51 0.07
N HIS A 969 -43.43 17.84 -0.03
CA HIS A 969 -44.63 18.70 -0.04
C HIS A 969 -45.43 18.57 -1.33
N TYR A 970 -44.77 18.18 -2.43
CA TYR A 970 -45.40 18.01 -3.74
C TYR A 970 -45.65 16.52 -3.99
N PRO A 971 -46.87 16.12 -4.38
CA PRO A 971 -47.15 14.72 -4.65
C PRO A 971 -46.43 14.26 -5.92
N ILE A 972 -46.03 12.99 -5.93
CA ILE A 972 -45.40 12.35 -7.09
C ILE A 972 -46.47 12.12 -8.17
N HIS A 973 -46.19 12.63 -9.37
CA HIS A 973 -46.96 12.37 -10.57
C HIS A 973 -46.62 10.96 -11.11
N HIS A 974 -45.33 10.71 -11.38
CA HIS A 974 -44.76 9.42 -11.78
C HIS A 974 -43.22 9.44 -11.58
N TYR A 975 -42.55 8.34 -11.92
CA TYR A 975 -41.10 8.29 -12.06
C TYR A 975 -40.73 7.98 -13.52
N ASP A 976 -39.76 8.70 -14.05
CA ASP A 976 -39.11 8.38 -15.32
C ASP A 976 -37.85 7.55 -15.05
N LEU A 977 -37.89 6.28 -15.42
CA LEU A 977 -36.76 5.35 -15.35
C LEU A 977 -36.08 5.29 -16.71
N LEU A 978 -34.92 5.93 -16.83
CA LEU A 978 -34.09 5.90 -18.03
C LEU A 978 -33.09 4.73 -17.95
N ILE A 979 -33.24 3.76 -18.85
CA ILE A 979 -32.44 2.54 -18.95
C ILE A 979 -31.38 2.73 -20.04
N ASN A 980 -30.11 2.55 -19.69
CA ASN A 980 -28.92 2.69 -20.55
C ASN A 980 -28.88 4.01 -21.33
N GLY A 981 -29.44 5.08 -20.75
CA GLY A 981 -29.52 6.40 -21.39
C GLY A 981 -30.42 6.47 -22.63
N LYS A 982 -31.17 5.41 -22.97
CA LYS A 982 -31.88 5.28 -24.25
C LYS A 982 -33.37 5.03 -24.11
N PHE A 983 -33.78 4.22 -23.13
CA PHE A 983 -35.18 3.78 -23.00
C PHE A 983 -35.80 4.38 -21.76
N ILE A 984 -36.95 5.05 -21.89
CA ILE A 984 -37.69 5.60 -20.76
C ILE A 984 -38.85 4.65 -20.44
N HIS A 985 -38.83 4.08 -19.24
CA HIS A 985 -39.92 3.33 -18.63
C HIS A 985 -40.57 4.22 -17.56
N GLN A 986 -41.90 4.27 -17.52
CA GLN A 986 -42.60 5.11 -16.54
C GLN A 986 -43.19 4.26 -15.43
N SER A 987 -42.77 4.54 -14.20
CA SER A 987 -43.35 3.93 -12.99
C SER A 987 -44.37 4.86 -12.36
N THR A 988 -45.54 4.34 -11.98
CA THR A 988 -46.62 5.14 -11.36
C THR A 988 -46.76 4.89 -9.85
N CYS A 989 -45.72 4.34 -9.23
CA CYS A 989 -45.69 4.13 -7.78
C CYS A 989 -45.85 5.46 -7.02
N LYS A 990 -46.60 5.43 -5.91
CA LYS A 990 -46.86 6.61 -5.06
C LYS A 990 -46.58 6.35 -3.58
N GLU A 991 -45.96 5.22 -3.26
CA GLU A 991 -45.59 4.83 -1.90
C GLU A 991 -44.20 5.37 -1.54
N GLU A 992 -43.87 5.44 -0.25
CA GLU A 992 -42.52 5.84 0.21
C GLU A 992 -41.45 4.78 -0.09
N SER A 993 -41.88 3.57 -0.44
CA SER A 993 -41.06 2.42 -0.85
C SER A 993 -41.68 1.79 -2.08
N CYS A 994 -40.96 1.78 -3.19
CA CYS A 994 -41.48 1.39 -4.49
C CYS A 994 -40.69 0.24 -5.08
N TYR A 995 -41.38 -0.64 -5.80
CA TYR A 995 -40.78 -1.70 -6.59
C TYR A 995 -41.25 -1.61 -8.03
N ASP A 996 -40.34 -1.86 -8.98
CA ASP A 996 -40.70 -1.97 -10.39
C ASP A 996 -39.89 -3.05 -11.08
N ALA A 997 -40.53 -3.80 -11.98
CA ALA A 997 -39.91 -4.90 -12.69
C ALA A 997 -39.70 -4.50 -14.15
N VAL A 998 -38.44 -4.51 -14.58
CA VAL A 998 -38.04 -4.19 -15.96
C VAL A 998 -37.79 -5.50 -16.69
N GLY A 999 -38.59 -5.81 -17.71
CA GLY A 999 -38.67 -7.14 -18.32
C GLY A 999 -38.11 -7.30 -19.75
N TYR A 1000 -37.21 -6.43 -20.18
CA TYR A 1000 -36.74 -6.39 -21.59
C TYR A 1000 -35.24 -6.07 -21.69
N LEU A 1001 -34.44 -6.70 -20.82
CA LEU A 1001 -33.00 -6.48 -20.75
C LEU A 1001 -32.27 -7.55 -21.56
N GLU A 1002 -31.08 -7.22 -22.06
CA GLU A 1002 -30.22 -8.19 -22.74
C GLU A 1002 -29.44 -9.00 -21.70
N PRO A 1003 -29.39 -10.34 -21.77
CA PRO A 1003 -28.56 -11.15 -20.88
C PRO A 1003 -27.08 -10.80 -21.00
N CYS A 1004 -26.34 -11.03 -19.90
CA CYS A 1004 -24.92 -10.74 -19.76
C CYS A 1004 -24.51 -9.29 -20.12
N THR A 1005 -25.39 -8.32 -19.89
CA THR A 1005 -25.07 -6.90 -20.09
C THR A 1005 -25.27 -6.11 -18.81
N VAL A 1006 -24.45 -5.06 -18.64
CA VAL A 1006 -24.65 -4.07 -17.58
C VAL A 1006 -25.83 -3.19 -17.95
N GLN A 1007 -26.78 -3.08 -17.03
CA GLN A 1007 -27.99 -2.30 -17.16
C GLN A 1007 -27.91 -1.12 -16.19
N ALA A 1008 -27.82 0.07 -16.74
CA ALA A 1008 -27.76 1.33 -16.01
C ALA A 1008 -29.15 1.95 -15.92
N PHE A 1009 -29.56 2.36 -14.73
CA PHE A 1009 -30.88 2.88 -14.43
C PHE A 1009 -30.76 4.27 -13.81
N ASN A 1010 -31.39 5.26 -14.43
CA ASN A 1010 -31.55 6.61 -13.90
C ASN A 1010 -33.03 6.85 -13.58
N LEU A 1011 -33.37 6.87 -12.31
CA LEU A 1011 -34.74 7.04 -11.84
C LEU A 1011 -34.97 8.50 -11.43
N THR A 1012 -35.81 9.20 -12.18
CA THR A 1012 -36.16 10.60 -11.94
C THR A 1012 -37.55 10.69 -11.35
N PRO A 1013 -37.75 11.22 -10.13
CA PRO A 1013 -39.08 11.48 -9.62
C PRO A 1013 -39.66 12.70 -10.33
N VAL A 1014 -40.91 12.62 -10.77
CA VAL A 1014 -41.63 13.75 -11.38
C VAL A 1014 -42.75 14.18 -10.45
N PHE A 1015 -42.73 15.44 -10.02
CA PHE A 1015 -43.68 15.99 -9.06
C PHE A 1015 -44.74 16.85 -9.76
N ASP A 1016 -45.94 16.87 -9.18
CA ASP A 1016 -46.98 17.85 -9.54
C ASP A 1016 -46.68 19.19 -8.85
N TYR A 1017 -45.98 20.09 -9.54
CA TYR A 1017 -45.58 21.41 -9.03
C TYR A 1017 -46.47 22.51 -9.61
N LEU A 1018 -47.37 23.07 -8.80
CA LEU A 1018 -48.26 24.19 -9.18
C LEU A 1018 -49.08 23.99 -10.47
N GLY A 1019 -49.31 22.73 -10.88
CA GLY A 1019 -50.06 22.38 -12.10
C GLY A 1019 -49.19 22.05 -13.31
N ASP A 1020 -47.86 22.10 -13.17
CA ASP A 1020 -46.88 21.66 -14.16
C ASP A 1020 -46.11 20.43 -13.62
N GLU A 1021 -45.57 19.60 -14.53
CA GLU A 1021 -44.69 18.48 -14.20
C GLU A 1021 -43.25 18.99 -14.03
N LEU A 1022 -42.65 18.73 -12.86
CA LEU A 1022 -41.27 19.10 -12.57
C LEU A 1022 -40.46 17.85 -12.22
N GLY A 1023 -39.42 17.59 -13.02
CA GLY A 1023 -38.46 16.51 -12.76
C GLY A 1023 -37.52 16.88 -11.62
N GLY A 1024 -37.31 15.94 -10.70
CA GLY A 1024 -36.30 16.00 -9.65
C GLY A 1024 -34.90 15.64 -10.14
N ILE A 1025 -33.95 15.65 -9.23
CA ILE A 1025 -32.64 15.03 -9.36
C ILE A 1025 -32.86 13.51 -9.44
N ALA A 1026 -32.28 12.88 -10.46
CA ALA A 1026 -32.34 11.45 -10.68
C ALA A 1026 -31.46 10.70 -9.67
N ALA A 1027 -31.90 9.53 -9.22
CA ALA A 1027 -31.05 8.55 -8.56
C ALA A 1027 -30.53 7.55 -9.59
N TYR A 1028 -29.31 7.07 -9.37
CA TYR A 1028 -28.65 6.10 -10.24
C TYR A 1028 -28.50 4.75 -9.55
N THR A 1029 -28.72 3.67 -10.29
CA THR A 1029 -28.27 2.34 -9.91
C THR A 1029 -27.91 1.56 -11.17
N GLN A 1030 -27.09 0.52 -11.04
CA GLN A 1030 -26.81 -0.37 -12.15
C GLN A 1030 -26.61 -1.80 -11.64
N SER A 1031 -26.87 -2.77 -12.50
CA SER A 1031 -26.55 -4.16 -12.22
C SER A 1031 -26.35 -4.91 -13.54
N SER A 1032 -25.65 -6.03 -13.49
CA SER A 1032 -25.48 -6.92 -14.64
C SER A 1032 -26.60 -7.96 -14.63
N THR A 1033 -27.26 -8.20 -15.76
CA THR A 1033 -28.20 -9.32 -15.90
C THR A 1033 -27.49 -10.65 -15.68
N VAL A 1034 -28.21 -11.64 -15.15
CA VAL A 1034 -27.64 -12.98 -14.90
C VAL A 1034 -27.14 -13.58 -16.21
N GLU A 1035 -26.04 -14.32 -16.10
CA GLU A 1035 -25.44 -15.06 -17.19
C GLU A 1035 -26.42 -16.11 -17.76
N ASP A 1036 -26.57 -16.11 -19.08
CA ASP A 1036 -27.40 -17.08 -19.83
C ASP A 1036 -26.49 -18.03 -20.61
N GLU A 1037 -27.03 -19.17 -21.09
CA GLU A 1037 -26.24 -20.14 -21.86
C GLU A 1037 -25.62 -19.46 -23.11
N PRO A 1038 -24.29 -19.54 -23.29
CA PRO A 1038 -23.62 -18.89 -24.40
C PRO A 1038 -24.12 -19.49 -25.72
N GLN A 1039 -24.37 -18.61 -26.70
CA GLN A 1039 -24.98 -19.02 -27.97
C GLN A 1039 -23.98 -19.74 -28.87
N THR A 1040 -24.44 -20.78 -29.56
CA THR A 1040 -23.65 -21.49 -30.58
C THR A 1040 -23.19 -20.52 -31.66
N PRO A 1041 -21.87 -20.43 -31.94
CA PRO A 1041 -21.36 -19.73 -33.11
C PRO A 1041 -22.07 -20.19 -34.39
N GLN A 1042 -22.28 -19.29 -35.34
CA GLN A 1042 -23.00 -19.58 -36.59
C GLN A 1042 -22.19 -19.14 -37.81
N ASN A 1043 -22.57 -19.63 -38.99
CA ASN A 1043 -22.04 -19.15 -40.28
C ASN A 1043 -20.50 -19.13 -40.36
N GLY A 1044 -19.85 -20.23 -39.96
CA GLY A 1044 -18.42 -20.42 -40.12
C GLY A 1044 -18.00 -20.35 -41.59
N LEU A 1045 -17.11 -19.43 -41.92
CA LEU A 1045 -16.63 -19.17 -43.27
C LEU A 1045 -15.10 -19.08 -43.30
N GLU A 1046 -14.51 -19.57 -44.39
CA GLU A 1046 -13.12 -19.29 -44.77
C GLU A 1046 -13.05 -17.88 -45.38
N GLU A 1047 -12.26 -16.98 -44.79
CA GLU A 1047 -12.00 -15.65 -45.34
C GLU A 1047 -10.78 -15.62 -46.27
N ASP A 1048 -9.69 -16.25 -45.83
CA ASP A 1048 -8.44 -16.34 -46.58
C ASP A 1048 -7.73 -17.67 -46.31
N ARG A 1049 -6.89 -18.09 -47.25
CA ARG A 1049 -6.07 -19.30 -47.11
C ARG A 1049 -4.75 -19.17 -47.84
N THR A 1050 -3.71 -19.71 -47.21
CA THR A 1050 -2.37 -19.87 -47.77
C THR A 1050 -2.02 -21.35 -47.88
N GLU A 1051 -0.77 -21.66 -48.25
CA GLU A 1051 -0.26 -23.04 -48.22
C GLU A 1051 -0.17 -23.59 -46.79
N THR A 1052 -0.04 -22.72 -45.76
CA THR A 1052 0.21 -23.15 -44.37
C THR A 1052 -0.70 -22.50 -43.31
N SER A 1053 -1.70 -21.72 -43.72
CA SER A 1053 -2.64 -21.09 -42.80
C SER A 1053 -4.03 -20.94 -43.41
N ILE A 1054 -5.05 -20.91 -42.56
CA ILE A 1054 -6.44 -20.64 -42.94
C ILE A 1054 -7.01 -19.62 -41.97
N THR A 1055 -7.54 -18.51 -42.48
CA THR A 1055 -8.28 -17.53 -41.68
C THR A 1055 -9.76 -17.82 -41.79
N ILE A 1056 -10.38 -18.05 -40.63
CA ILE A 1056 -11.80 -18.33 -40.51
C ILE A 1056 -12.51 -17.22 -39.75
N THR A 1057 -13.79 -17.05 -40.06
CA THR A 1057 -14.70 -16.17 -39.33
C THR A 1057 -16.01 -16.87 -39.03
N TRP A 1058 -16.72 -16.43 -37.99
CA TRP A 1058 -18.06 -16.87 -37.65
C TRP A 1058 -18.89 -15.68 -37.16
N GLU A 1059 -20.20 -15.87 -37.05
CA GLU A 1059 -21.12 -14.90 -36.51
C GLU A 1059 -21.63 -15.35 -35.13
N ILE A 1060 -21.92 -14.40 -34.25
CA ILE A 1060 -22.62 -14.65 -32.99
C ILE A 1060 -23.78 -13.67 -32.82
N SER A 1061 -24.93 -14.19 -32.38
CA SER A 1061 -26.17 -13.42 -32.26
C SER A 1061 -26.21 -12.52 -31.02
N ASN A 1062 -25.56 -12.92 -29.92
CA ASN A 1062 -25.41 -12.11 -28.71
C ASN A 1062 -23.95 -12.21 -28.20
N PRO A 1063 -23.05 -11.31 -28.64
CA PRO A 1063 -21.65 -11.34 -28.21
C PRO A 1063 -21.48 -11.06 -26.71
N SER A 1064 -22.44 -10.39 -26.06
CA SER A 1064 -22.32 -9.98 -24.66
C SER A 1064 -22.28 -11.16 -23.67
N CYS A 1065 -22.83 -12.32 -24.04
CA CYS A 1065 -22.75 -13.56 -23.25
C CYS A 1065 -21.57 -14.46 -23.63
N SER A 1066 -20.67 -14.01 -24.50
CA SER A 1066 -19.53 -14.79 -24.97
C SER A 1066 -18.25 -14.07 -24.59
N PHE A 1067 -17.59 -14.56 -23.55
CA PHE A 1067 -16.35 -14.00 -23.03
C PHE A 1067 -15.16 -14.35 -23.93
N LEU A 1068 -15.10 -15.61 -24.39
CA LEU A 1068 -14.08 -16.07 -25.33
C LEU A 1068 -14.63 -17.21 -26.20
N PHE A 1069 -14.01 -17.44 -27.34
CA PHE A 1069 -14.28 -18.56 -28.22
C PHE A 1069 -13.13 -19.56 -28.14
N LYS A 1070 -13.44 -20.85 -28.17
CA LYS A 1070 -12.44 -21.90 -28.34
C LYS A 1070 -12.59 -22.48 -29.74
N VAL A 1071 -11.50 -22.41 -30.51
CA VAL A 1071 -11.37 -22.96 -31.85
C VAL A 1071 -10.50 -24.19 -31.76
N CYS A 1072 -11.04 -25.35 -32.12
CA CYS A 1072 -10.29 -26.60 -32.23
C CYS A 1072 -10.28 -27.08 -33.67
N TYR A 1073 -9.15 -27.63 -34.13
CA TYR A 1073 -9.02 -28.13 -35.48
C TYR A 1073 -8.08 -29.32 -35.59
N TYR A 1074 -8.33 -30.19 -36.57
CA TYR A 1074 -7.49 -31.34 -36.90
C TYR A 1074 -7.62 -31.73 -38.38
N GLU A 1075 -6.60 -32.39 -38.93
CA GLU A 1075 -6.63 -32.85 -40.32
C GLU A 1075 -7.70 -33.93 -40.52
N VAL A 1076 -8.49 -33.81 -41.59
CA VAL A 1076 -9.50 -34.80 -41.96
C VAL A 1076 -8.82 -36.14 -42.29
N ASN A 1077 -9.18 -37.19 -41.54
CA ASN A 1077 -8.60 -38.54 -41.53
C ASN A 1077 -7.32 -38.73 -40.68
N ALA A 1078 -6.90 -37.72 -39.91
CA ALA A 1078 -5.93 -37.90 -38.84
C ALA A 1078 -6.60 -38.45 -37.56
N ASP A 1079 -5.78 -38.81 -36.57
CA ASP A 1079 -6.25 -39.24 -35.25
C ASP A 1079 -6.95 -38.05 -34.55
N PRO A 1080 -8.17 -38.19 -34.02
CA PRO A 1080 -8.80 -37.14 -33.22
C PRO A 1080 -7.94 -36.64 -32.05
N GLU A 1081 -6.98 -37.43 -31.56
CA GLU A 1081 -6.00 -36.99 -30.55
C GLU A 1081 -4.96 -35.97 -31.06
N SER A 1082 -4.94 -35.66 -32.37
CA SER A 1082 -4.09 -34.61 -32.98
C SER A 1082 -4.74 -33.23 -33.04
N GLU A 1083 -5.84 -33.03 -32.32
CA GLU A 1083 -6.58 -31.78 -32.22
C GLU A 1083 -5.74 -30.66 -31.60
N VAL A 1084 -5.67 -29.54 -32.30
CA VAL A 1084 -5.07 -28.29 -31.82
C VAL A 1084 -6.20 -27.35 -31.44
N CYS A 1085 -6.19 -26.85 -30.21
CA CYS A 1085 -7.18 -25.90 -29.73
C CYS A 1085 -6.52 -24.58 -29.33
N ALA A 1086 -7.17 -23.47 -29.65
CA ALA A 1086 -6.79 -22.13 -29.24
C ALA A 1086 -8.02 -21.34 -28.82
N THR A 1087 -7.82 -20.27 -28.07
CA THR A 1087 -8.87 -19.34 -27.67
C THR A 1087 -8.70 -17.98 -28.33
N THR A 1088 -9.80 -17.31 -28.60
CA THR A 1088 -9.82 -15.94 -29.15
C THR A 1088 -11.00 -15.16 -28.58
N THR A 1089 -10.84 -13.85 -28.39
CA THR A 1089 -11.92 -12.94 -27.98
C THR A 1089 -12.65 -12.34 -29.17
N THR A 1090 -12.18 -12.58 -30.39
CA THR A 1090 -12.77 -12.08 -31.63
C THR A 1090 -13.45 -13.20 -32.41
N THR A 1091 -14.38 -12.85 -33.29
CA THR A 1091 -15.09 -13.82 -34.15
C THR A 1091 -14.32 -14.24 -35.39
N THR A 1092 -13.00 -14.02 -35.39
CA THR A 1092 -12.08 -14.37 -36.46
C THR A 1092 -10.86 -15.04 -35.85
N TYR A 1093 -10.34 -16.08 -36.49
CA TYR A 1093 -9.15 -16.78 -36.04
C TYR A 1093 -8.34 -17.29 -37.23
N THR A 1094 -7.02 -17.17 -37.17
CA THR A 1094 -6.12 -17.73 -38.17
C THR A 1094 -5.51 -18.99 -37.61
N LEU A 1095 -5.79 -20.13 -38.25
CA LEU A 1095 -5.19 -21.43 -37.94
C LEU A 1095 -3.74 -21.43 -38.46
N PRO A 1096 -2.73 -21.47 -37.59
CA PRO A 1096 -1.33 -21.51 -38.01
C PRO A 1096 -0.85 -22.94 -38.31
N ASP A 1097 0.33 -23.03 -38.93
CA ASP A 1097 1.14 -24.26 -39.07
C ASP A 1097 0.43 -25.46 -39.71
N LEU A 1098 -0.38 -25.20 -40.73
CA LEU A 1098 -1.09 -26.23 -41.48
C LEU A 1098 -0.21 -26.85 -42.57
N GLU A 1099 -0.45 -28.12 -42.89
CA GLU A 1099 0.16 -28.78 -44.05
C GLU A 1099 -0.51 -28.32 -45.35
N GLU A 1100 0.30 -28.15 -46.40
CA GLU A 1100 -0.19 -27.81 -47.74
C GLU A 1100 -1.12 -28.88 -48.32
N CYS A 1101 -2.14 -28.45 -49.07
CA CYS A 1101 -3.10 -29.33 -49.74
C CYS A 1101 -3.83 -30.34 -48.81
N ARG A 1102 -4.11 -29.94 -47.57
CA ARG A 1102 -4.85 -30.73 -46.57
C ARG A 1102 -6.20 -30.12 -46.23
N ALA A 1103 -7.15 -30.98 -45.87
CA ALA A 1103 -8.45 -30.58 -45.37
C ALA A 1103 -8.44 -30.65 -43.84
N TYR A 1104 -9.00 -29.64 -43.19
CA TYR A 1104 -9.12 -29.56 -41.73
C TYR A 1104 -10.58 -29.52 -41.32
N PHE A 1105 -10.91 -30.26 -40.26
CA PHE A 1105 -12.16 -30.11 -39.51
C PHE A 1105 -11.95 -29.02 -38.48
N ILE A 1106 -12.94 -28.15 -38.35
CA ILE A 1106 -12.89 -26.98 -37.46
C ILE A 1106 -14.14 -27.02 -36.58
N GLU A 1107 -13.90 -26.90 -35.27
CA GLU A 1107 -14.89 -26.76 -34.23
C GLU A 1107 -14.72 -25.41 -33.53
N VAL A 1108 -15.81 -24.63 -33.42
CA VAL A 1108 -15.83 -23.37 -32.68
C VAL A 1108 -16.92 -23.44 -31.63
N VAL A 1109 -16.58 -23.23 -30.36
CA VAL A 1109 -17.53 -23.05 -29.26
C VAL A 1109 -17.37 -21.66 -28.66
N SER A 1110 -18.46 -21.07 -28.15
CA SER A 1110 -18.38 -19.88 -27.30
C SER A 1110 -18.38 -20.29 -25.83
N ILE A 1111 -17.64 -19.53 -25.03
CA ILE A 1111 -17.43 -19.77 -23.60
C ILE A 1111 -17.85 -18.52 -22.84
N ALA A 1112 -18.73 -18.69 -21.87
CA ALA A 1112 -19.18 -17.63 -20.98
C ALA A 1112 -18.16 -17.37 -19.85
N SER A 1113 -18.29 -16.25 -19.15
CA SER A 1113 -17.38 -15.87 -18.05
C SER A 1113 -17.33 -16.89 -16.89
N SER A 1114 -18.41 -17.62 -16.62
CA SER A 1114 -18.42 -18.72 -15.64
C SER A 1114 -17.83 -20.04 -16.13
N GLY A 1115 -17.42 -20.12 -17.40
CA GLY A 1115 -16.91 -21.34 -18.02
C GLY A 1115 -17.99 -22.26 -18.61
N LEU A 1116 -19.25 -21.82 -18.70
CA LEU A 1116 -20.27 -22.52 -19.51
C LEU A 1116 -19.86 -22.49 -20.99
N VAL A 1117 -20.11 -23.59 -21.71
CA VAL A 1117 -19.70 -23.78 -23.12
C VAL A 1117 -20.93 -24.02 -23.99
N SER A 1118 -21.01 -23.37 -25.14
CA SER A 1118 -22.10 -23.52 -26.09
C SER A 1118 -22.06 -24.87 -26.82
N ASP A 1119 -23.15 -25.22 -27.52
CA ASP A 1119 -23.05 -26.24 -28.58
C ASP A 1119 -22.03 -25.79 -29.65
N PRO A 1120 -21.28 -26.72 -30.28
CA PRO A 1120 -20.23 -26.39 -31.24
C PRO A 1120 -20.76 -26.07 -32.64
N LEU A 1121 -20.08 -25.14 -33.31
CA LEU A 1121 -20.13 -24.92 -34.75
C LEU A 1121 -19.09 -25.80 -35.45
N HIS A 1122 -19.51 -26.58 -36.44
CA HIS A 1122 -18.63 -27.44 -37.23
C HIS A 1122 -18.59 -27.05 -38.69
N PHE A 1123 -17.39 -26.93 -39.26
CA PHE A 1123 -17.19 -26.78 -40.70
C PHE A 1123 -15.80 -27.26 -41.14
N TYR A 1124 -15.53 -27.21 -42.45
CA TYR A 1124 -14.30 -27.70 -43.06
C TYR A 1124 -13.66 -26.64 -43.93
N SER A 1125 -12.33 -26.66 -43.97
CA SER A 1125 -11.52 -25.75 -44.79
C SER A 1125 -10.31 -26.50 -45.38
N VAL A 1126 -9.73 -25.99 -46.47
CA VAL A 1126 -8.64 -26.68 -47.18
C VAL A 1126 -7.52 -25.70 -47.48
N THR A 1127 -6.27 -26.04 -47.12
CA THR A 1127 -5.08 -25.24 -47.46
C THR A 1127 -4.84 -25.22 -48.97
N VAL A 1128 -4.15 -24.18 -49.46
CA VAL A 1128 -3.82 -24.06 -50.88
C VAL A 1128 -2.89 -25.21 -51.31
N CYS A 1129 -3.20 -25.83 -52.44
CA CYS A 1129 -2.30 -26.79 -53.08
C CYS A 1129 -1.36 -26.05 -54.04
N PRO A 1130 -0.05 -26.33 -54.05
CA PRO A 1130 0.87 -25.80 -55.05
C PRO A 1130 0.42 -26.20 -56.46
N GLU A 1131 0.49 -25.28 -57.43
CA GLU A 1131 0.15 -25.55 -58.86
C GLU A 1131 1.08 -26.53 -59.57
#